data_AF-A0A8B2NYT1-F1
#
_entry.id   AF-A0A8B2NYT1-F1
#
_cell.length_a   1.000
_cell.length_b   1.000
_cell.length_c   1.000
_cell.angle_alpha   90.00
_cell.angle_beta   90.00
_cell.angle_gamma   90.00
#
_symmetry.space_group_name_H-M   'P 1'
#
loop_
_entity.id
_entity.type
_entity.pdbx_description
1 polymer ?
#
loop_
_entity_poly.entity_id
_entity_poly.type
_entity_poly.pdbx_seq_one_letter_code
_entity_poly.pdbx_strand_id
1 'polypeptide(L)'
;MRERAVQQVLEGQYSDLGRLLQMIQELGLEMRELELGSFEDDRFTVAGGDLGFVYGSDGADRIVGNRGDDYLAGGPGDDVLDGRFGNDLVLGGSGNDTVRGYDGDDILSGGHGDDLVVGGDGDDTISGETGNDRLRAGAGDDAIAVGTGRNFVNGGAGEDRLTVEGLLSDYVFTERNGMVIMQAKDGSSRHLVSNVETIEDASGNAVTDAEATGTVTLQLLHASDLEGNADAVDAAPNFATIVDYLRGEVETTLVLSSGDNYIPSPFSNAAGSASPEIQAQLSAILTDVMSAVTGETLAGLESAKGRFDIAIMNAIGFDASALGNHEFDFGQAQLADIVGADASWTGALFPYLSANLEFEDESVLAPLLDADGVAAGESGNGVIAPYAILEENGEQFGVIGATTQLLEQVSSTFGDPDNANDDVVAAPGFDDMEALAAVIQPIVDELEAQGVNKIILTSHLQQFALENELATLLDGVDIYLAGGSDTIVADETDRLADGDEAAANYPVITRDAGGNDVAIMSTDGQYSYVGRLVVEFDAGGNLIVESIDEAVSGAYVTDEQGVLDVTGAATLEEAIAGSEAGTQVHALTQTINDAVLVSSGQNFFADLAVDLNGEREPGVRTEETNLGNLTADANLAYAQDISGEDVLVSIKNGGGIRAPIPLGDGLVSELEIEQALAFNNSLSLVSATAGELVDLLEHGVAASAYDEDGIPTNAQGQFPQVAGVRFSFDPSQPEGARVMDVVIEGAGAGGEDVQILNDGVLTAAAESLGAIRIVTLNFMASGGDGYPFDTLSDPERVDLFDDQVIADGLAQFTNVGTEQDALAEYLAANYGVDDDPTNDFAIADTAAEFDTRIVNLAVPGSIDLDLAA
;
A
#
# COMPACT_ATOMS: atom_id res chain seq x y z
N MET A 1 -59.39 17.56 0.99
CA MET A 1 -59.89 17.67 -0.40
C MET A 1 -58.72 17.47 -1.36
N ARG A 2 -57.66 18.29 -1.26
CA ARG A 2 -56.36 18.05 -1.92
C ARG A 2 -55.83 16.62 -1.75
N GLU A 3 -55.72 16.12 -0.51
CA GLU A 3 -55.31 14.72 -0.23
C GLU A 3 -56.15 13.65 -0.96
N ARG A 4 -57.45 13.89 -1.16
CA ARG A 4 -58.35 12.94 -1.83
C ARG A 4 -58.21 13.04 -3.35
N ALA A 5 -57.91 14.23 -3.87
CA ALA A 5 -57.61 14.45 -5.28
C ALA A 5 -56.25 13.84 -5.65
N VAL A 6 -55.23 14.04 -4.81
CA VAL A 6 -53.90 13.41 -4.89
C VAL A 6 -54.05 11.89 -4.99
N GLN A 7 -54.72 11.27 -4.03
CA GLN A 7 -54.91 9.82 -4.03
C GLN A 7 -55.69 9.33 -5.27
N GLN A 8 -56.64 10.11 -5.78
CA GLN A 8 -57.42 9.72 -6.95
C GLN A 8 -56.69 9.91 -8.28
N VAL A 9 -55.77 10.88 -8.38
CA VAL A 9 -54.87 11.04 -9.53
C VAL A 9 -53.89 9.86 -9.58
N LEU A 10 -53.34 9.47 -8.44
CA LEU A 10 -52.48 8.30 -8.32
C LEU A 10 -53.19 6.96 -8.63
N GLU A 11 -54.51 6.87 -8.41
CA GLU A 11 -55.27 5.61 -8.55
C GLU A 11 -56.08 5.46 -9.86
N GLY A 12 -56.12 6.44 -10.77
CA GLY A 12 -56.75 6.30 -12.10
C GLY A 12 -58.28 6.05 -12.13
N GLN A 13 -59.02 6.29 -11.03
CA GLN A 13 -60.38 5.72 -10.84
C GLN A 13 -61.55 6.41 -11.58
N TYR A 14 -61.35 7.55 -12.24
CA TYR A 14 -62.42 8.33 -12.90
C TYR A 14 -61.94 8.97 -14.21
N SER A 15 -62.82 9.08 -15.21
CA SER A 15 -62.57 9.89 -16.43
C SER A 15 -62.40 11.37 -16.07
N ASP A 16 -61.58 12.12 -16.80
CA ASP A 16 -61.22 13.52 -16.48
C ASP A 16 -62.44 14.44 -16.33
N LEU A 17 -63.43 14.32 -17.23
CA LEU A 17 -64.71 15.03 -17.11
C LEU A 17 -65.51 14.63 -15.87
N GLY A 18 -65.46 13.35 -15.50
CA GLY A 18 -66.11 12.82 -14.31
C GLY A 18 -65.49 13.37 -13.02
N ARG A 19 -64.15 13.48 -12.97
CA ARG A 19 -63.40 14.11 -11.87
C ARG A 19 -63.78 15.59 -11.75
N LEU A 20 -63.72 16.33 -12.86
CA LEU A 20 -64.01 17.75 -12.89
C LEU A 20 -65.46 18.06 -12.46
N LEU A 21 -66.44 17.28 -12.94
CA LEU A 21 -67.85 17.42 -12.56
C LEU A 21 -68.12 17.09 -11.09
N GLN A 22 -67.42 16.10 -10.52
CA GLN A 22 -67.52 15.78 -9.10
C GLN A 22 -66.96 16.93 -8.24
N MET A 23 -65.83 17.50 -8.62
CA MET A 23 -65.19 18.59 -7.87
C MET A 23 -66.02 19.86 -7.88
N ILE A 24 -66.60 20.24 -9.03
CA ILE A 24 -67.57 21.35 -9.12
C ILE A 24 -68.74 21.13 -8.15
N GLN A 25 -69.25 19.89 -8.06
CA GLN A 25 -70.35 19.54 -7.16
C GLN A 25 -69.94 19.59 -5.67
N GLU A 26 -68.72 19.18 -5.33
CA GLU A 26 -68.21 19.15 -3.94
C GLU A 26 -67.81 20.54 -3.43
N LEU A 27 -67.32 21.42 -4.31
CA LEU A 27 -67.00 22.82 -3.99
C LEU A 27 -68.22 23.74 -3.91
N GLY A 28 -69.41 23.23 -4.25
CA GLY A 28 -70.66 23.99 -4.21
C GLY A 28 -70.73 25.09 -5.29
N LEU A 29 -69.94 24.94 -6.36
CA LEU A 29 -69.87 25.86 -7.48
C LEU A 29 -71.01 25.60 -8.47
N GLU A 30 -71.47 26.64 -9.17
CA GLU A 30 -72.51 26.47 -10.19
C GLU A 30 -71.88 25.93 -11.48
N MET A 31 -72.51 24.94 -12.13
CA MET A 31 -72.14 24.38 -13.46
C MET A 31 -71.97 25.42 -14.59
N ARG A 32 -72.21 26.71 -14.33
CA ARG A 32 -72.00 27.82 -15.26
C ARG A 32 -70.56 28.34 -15.28
N GLU A 33 -69.73 27.92 -14.33
CA GLU A 33 -68.31 28.28 -14.23
C GLU A 33 -67.40 27.29 -14.99
N LEU A 34 -67.97 26.20 -15.52
CA LEU A 34 -67.27 25.23 -16.37
C LEU A 34 -67.29 25.69 -17.84
N GLU A 35 -66.11 25.98 -18.40
CA GLU A 35 -65.92 26.15 -19.83
C GLU A 35 -65.71 24.76 -20.47
N LEU A 36 -66.56 24.43 -21.44
CA LEU A 36 -66.50 23.17 -22.20
C LEU A 36 -66.09 23.46 -23.64
N GLY A 37 -65.08 22.74 -24.11
CA GLY A 37 -64.71 22.68 -25.52
C GLY A 37 -65.68 21.88 -26.38
N SER A 38 -65.38 21.93 -27.66
CA SER A 38 -66.06 21.27 -28.75
C SER A 38 -65.43 19.90 -29.01
N PHE A 39 -65.61 19.33 -30.21
CA PHE A 39 -64.91 18.09 -30.59
C PHE A 39 -63.82 18.39 -31.65
N GLU A 40 -63.38 19.65 -31.73
CA GLU A 40 -62.33 20.16 -32.62
C GLU A 40 -61.29 20.89 -31.76
N ASP A 41 -60.09 21.14 -32.30
CA ASP A 41 -59.01 21.87 -31.63
C ASP A 41 -59.48 23.26 -31.10
N ASP A 42 -59.50 23.39 -29.79
CA ASP A 42 -59.97 24.57 -29.07
C ASP A 42 -58.85 25.34 -28.38
N ARG A 43 -59.15 26.59 -28.02
CA ARG A 43 -58.21 27.45 -27.28
C ARG A 43 -58.92 28.20 -26.16
N PHE A 44 -58.52 27.86 -24.93
CA PHE A 44 -59.03 28.45 -23.70
C PHE A 44 -57.97 29.30 -23.00
N THR A 45 -58.42 30.35 -22.32
CA THR A 45 -57.57 31.21 -21.48
C THR A 45 -58.42 31.79 -20.37
N VAL A 46 -58.21 31.32 -19.15
CA VAL A 46 -58.93 31.78 -17.96
C VAL A 46 -58.54 33.24 -17.67
N ALA A 47 -59.52 34.07 -17.30
CA ALA A 47 -59.29 35.48 -17.03
C ALA A 47 -58.53 35.67 -15.71
N GLY A 48 -57.48 36.50 -15.69
CA GLY A 48 -56.56 36.57 -14.55
C GLY A 48 -57.21 36.99 -13.22
N GLY A 49 -57.06 36.13 -12.20
CA GLY A 49 -57.51 36.35 -10.82
C GLY A 49 -58.77 35.59 -10.41
N ASP A 50 -59.38 34.82 -11.33
CA ASP A 50 -60.54 33.96 -11.08
C ASP A 50 -60.10 32.48 -11.07
N LEU A 51 -60.80 31.63 -10.30
CA LEU A 51 -60.65 30.16 -10.39
C LEU A 51 -61.25 29.68 -11.72
N GLY A 52 -60.46 29.01 -12.54
CA GLY A 52 -60.85 28.42 -13.81
C GLY A 52 -61.31 26.97 -13.68
N PHE A 53 -62.39 26.60 -14.37
CA PHE A 53 -62.78 25.21 -14.60
C PHE A 53 -62.92 24.99 -16.09
N VAL A 54 -61.97 24.30 -16.72
CA VAL A 54 -61.94 24.11 -18.18
C VAL A 54 -61.82 22.64 -18.52
N TYR A 55 -62.64 22.18 -19.48
CA TYR A 55 -62.51 20.87 -20.11
C TYR A 55 -62.47 21.01 -21.63
N GLY A 56 -61.39 20.58 -22.27
CA GLY A 56 -61.16 20.65 -23.72
C GLY A 56 -62.07 19.74 -24.54
N SER A 57 -62.33 18.52 -24.05
CA SER A 57 -63.07 17.46 -24.73
C SER A 57 -62.24 16.74 -25.79
N ASP A 58 -62.73 16.54 -27.02
CA ASP A 58 -61.95 15.82 -28.05
C ASP A 58 -61.26 16.87 -28.93
N GLY A 59 -60.00 16.67 -29.32
CA GLY A 59 -59.28 17.61 -30.19
C GLY A 59 -57.88 17.90 -29.67
N ALA A 60 -57.04 18.59 -30.44
CA ALA A 60 -55.75 19.05 -29.93
C ALA A 60 -55.90 20.46 -29.34
N ASP A 61 -56.19 20.51 -28.05
CA ASP A 61 -56.62 21.71 -27.35
C ASP A 61 -55.44 22.48 -26.73
N ARG A 62 -55.66 23.78 -26.52
CA ARG A 62 -54.71 24.63 -25.79
C ARG A 62 -55.39 25.39 -24.67
N ILE A 63 -55.04 25.08 -23.43
CA ILE A 63 -55.68 25.62 -22.22
C ILE A 63 -54.64 26.38 -21.37
N VAL A 64 -55.01 27.55 -20.84
CA VAL A 64 -54.13 28.38 -20.00
C VAL A 64 -54.90 28.95 -18.78
N GLY A 65 -54.45 28.65 -17.56
CA GLY A 65 -55.07 29.07 -16.29
C GLY A 65 -54.76 30.51 -15.83
N ASN A 66 -53.54 30.97 -16.06
CA ASN A 66 -53.06 32.31 -15.64
C ASN A 66 -52.84 32.48 -14.14
N ARG A 67 -53.84 32.90 -13.37
CA ARG A 67 -53.66 33.29 -11.96
C ARG A 67 -54.85 32.78 -11.18
N GLY A 68 -54.61 31.97 -10.16
CA GLY A 68 -55.65 31.32 -9.36
C GLY A 68 -55.31 29.84 -9.22
N ASP A 69 -56.07 29.12 -8.38
CA ASP A 69 -55.96 27.67 -8.26
C ASP A 69 -56.92 27.03 -9.30
N ASP A 70 -56.43 26.79 -10.50
CA ASP A 70 -57.22 26.41 -11.68
C ASP A 70 -57.41 24.90 -11.81
N TYR A 71 -58.51 24.48 -12.44
CA TYR A 71 -58.84 23.10 -12.75
C TYR A 71 -58.97 22.92 -14.26
N LEU A 72 -57.94 22.35 -14.87
CA LEU A 72 -57.79 22.25 -16.32
C LEU A 72 -57.75 20.77 -16.73
N ALA A 73 -58.56 20.40 -17.72
CA ALA A 73 -58.55 19.04 -18.26
C ALA A 73 -58.61 19.09 -19.80
N GLY A 74 -57.70 18.39 -20.49
CA GLY A 74 -57.62 18.33 -21.94
C GLY A 74 -58.70 17.41 -22.48
N GLY A 75 -58.58 16.13 -22.17
CA GLY A 75 -59.49 15.07 -22.63
C GLY A 75 -58.80 14.23 -23.69
N PRO A 76 -59.55 13.63 -24.64
CA PRO A 76 -58.93 12.92 -25.74
C PRO A 76 -58.29 13.84 -26.81
N GLY A 77 -56.99 13.72 -27.02
CA GLY A 77 -56.24 14.42 -28.06
C GLY A 77 -54.81 14.73 -27.63
N ASP A 78 -54.03 15.39 -28.49
CA ASP A 78 -52.67 15.82 -28.14
C ASP A 78 -52.74 17.29 -27.64
N ASP A 79 -52.90 17.48 -26.34
CA ASP A 79 -53.26 18.74 -25.72
C ASP A 79 -52.06 19.53 -25.17
N VAL A 80 -52.22 20.84 -25.00
CA VAL A 80 -51.25 21.71 -24.34
C VAL A 80 -51.90 22.51 -23.22
N LEU A 81 -51.55 22.19 -21.99
CA LEU A 81 -52.13 22.79 -20.78
C LEU A 81 -51.06 23.51 -19.96
N ASP A 82 -51.30 24.78 -19.65
CA ASP A 82 -50.42 25.63 -18.83
C ASP A 82 -51.20 26.19 -17.61
N GLY A 83 -50.89 25.74 -16.39
CA GLY A 83 -51.50 26.22 -15.13
C GLY A 83 -51.17 27.68 -14.82
N ARG A 84 -49.88 27.96 -14.68
CA ARG A 84 -49.21 29.27 -14.48
C ARG A 84 -48.97 29.67 -13.03
N PHE A 85 -49.90 30.37 -12.38
CA PHE A 85 -49.66 30.92 -11.05
C PHE A 85 -50.77 30.47 -10.13
N GLY A 86 -50.44 29.80 -9.04
CA GLY A 86 -51.41 29.24 -8.10
C GLY A 86 -51.28 27.74 -8.03
N ASN A 87 -52.07 27.11 -7.17
CA ASN A 87 -51.98 25.67 -6.95
C ASN A 87 -53.01 24.96 -7.83
N ASP A 88 -52.58 24.52 -9.00
CA ASP A 88 -53.43 24.05 -10.09
C ASP A 88 -53.66 22.52 -10.06
N LEU A 89 -54.78 22.08 -10.64
CA LEU A 89 -55.00 20.70 -11.04
C LEU A 89 -55.07 20.64 -12.56
N VAL A 90 -54.10 19.97 -13.19
CA VAL A 90 -54.00 19.89 -14.65
C VAL A 90 -53.93 18.44 -15.12
N LEU A 91 -54.89 18.04 -15.94
CA LEU A 91 -55.04 16.67 -16.46
C LEU A 91 -54.95 16.70 -17.99
N GLY A 92 -53.96 16.01 -18.59
CA GLY A 92 -53.82 15.87 -20.04
C GLY A 92 -54.97 15.05 -20.62
N GLY A 93 -54.99 13.76 -20.32
CA GLY A 93 -56.10 12.87 -20.65
C GLY A 93 -55.65 11.69 -21.49
N SER A 94 -56.06 11.59 -22.76
CA SER A 94 -55.62 10.51 -23.65
C SER A 94 -55.05 11.08 -24.94
N GLY A 95 -53.80 10.82 -25.23
CA GLY A 95 -53.03 11.36 -26.35
C GLY A 95 -51.66 11.78 -25.86
N ASN A 96 -50.84 12.41 -26.71
CA ASN A 96 -49.50 12.85 -26.31
C ASN A 96 -49.56 14.31 -25.86
N ASP A 97 -49.71 14.49 -24.55
CA ASP A 97 -50.02 15.77 -23.94
C ASP A 97 -48.76 16.52 -23.50
N THR A 98 -48.89 17.83 -23.39
CA THR A 98 -47.90 18.68 -22.74
C THR A 98 -48.53 19.47 -21.61
N VAL A 99 -48.17 19.11 -20.38
CA VAL A 99 -48.73 19.66 -19.14
C VAL A 99 -47.66 20.46 -18.39
N ARG A 100 -47.98 21.69 -17.98
CA ARG A 100 -47.06 22.57 -17.22
C ARG A 100 -47.76 23.23 -16.03
N GLY A 101 -47.19 23.07 -14.84
CA GLY A 101 -47.63 23.71 -13.60
C GLY A 101 -47.22 25.18 -13.51
N TYR A 102 -45.91 25.45 -13.56
CA TYR A 102 -45.22 26.71 -13.29
C TYR A 102 -45.14 27.06 -11.79
N ASP A 103 -45.70 28.16 -11.31
CA ASP A 103 -45.51 28.61 -9.92
C ASP A 103 -46.68 28.12 -9.05
N GLY A 104 -46.40 27.32 -8.03
CA GLY A 104 -47.38 26.80 -7.08
C GLY A 104 -47.17 25.32 -6.81
N ASP A 105 -47.85 24.82 -5.78
CA ASP A 105 -47.88 23.38 -5.50
C ASP A 105 -48.96 22.73 -6.38
N ASP A 106 -48.59 22.11 -7.48
CA ASP A 106 -49.53 21.64 -8.50
C ASP A 106 -49.85 20.14 -8.40
N ILE A 107 -50.97 19.74 -9.00
CA ILE A 107 -51.31 18.33 -9.22
C ILE A 107 -51.43 18.12 -10.73
N LEU A 108 -50.47 17.41 -11.32
CA LEU A 108 -50.31 17.27 -12.75
C LEU A 108 -50.41 15.81 -13.18
N SER A 109 -51.12 15.54 -14.27
CA SER A 109 -51.18 14.21 -14.88
C SER A 109 -51.09 14.30 -16.39
N GLY A 110 -50.17 13.53 -16.99
CA GLY A 110 -50.10 13.33 -18.44
C GLY A 110 -51.30 12.52 -18.94
N GLY A 111 -51.42 11.30 -18.44
CA GLY A 111 -52.55 10.42 -18.74
C GLY A 111 -52.12 9.26 -19.64
N HIS A 112 -52.94 8.92 -20.62
CA HIS A 112 -52.60 7.81 -21.53
C HIS A 112 -51.93 8.34 -22.80
N GLY A 113 -50.63 8.10 -22.99
CA GLY A 113 -49.89 8.48 -24.18
C GLY A 113 -48.43 8.78 -23.85
N ASP A 114 -47.64 9.20 -24.83
CA ASP A 114 -46.25 9.60 -24.59
C ASP A 114 -46.23 11.10 -24.20
N ASP A 115 -46.21 11.39 -22.90
CA ASP A 115 -46.47 12.73 -22.39
C ASP A 115 -45.21 13.53 -21.99
N LEU A 116 -45.35 14.86 -21.92
CA LEU A 116 -44.39 15.76 -21.29
C LEU A 116 -45.07 16.51 -20.14
N VAL A 117 -44.63 16.23 -18.90
CA VAL A 117 -45.13 16.90 -17.71
C VAL A 117 -44.00 17.68 -17.03
N VAL A 118 -44.25 18.95 -16.74
CA VAL A 118 -43.31 19.84 -16.04
C VAL A 118 -44.03 20.47 -14.85
N GLY A 119 -43.54 20.25 -13.63
CA GLY A 119 -44.03 20.86 -12.39
C GLY A 119 -43.76 22.36 -12.36
N GLY A 120 -42.60 22.76 -11.86
CA GLY A 120 -42.15 24.15 -11.86
C GLY A 120 -41.53 24.53 -10.52
N ASP A 121 -42.00 25.61 -9.91
CA ASP A 121 -41.61 26.03 -8.57
C ASP A 121 -42.77 25.67 -7.60
N GLY A 122 -42.52 24.90 -6.54
CA GLY A 122 -43.51 24.49 -5.54
C GLY A 122 -43.45 22.99 -5.27
N ASP A 123 -44.17 22.51 -4.25
CA ASP A 123 -44.21 21.07 -3.93
C ASP A 123 -45.28 20.39 -4.81
N ASP A 124 -44.86 19.76 -5.90
CA ASP A 124 -45.73 19.23 -6.95
C ASP A 124 -46.09 17.75 -6.76
N THR A 125 -47.25 17.36 -7.28
CA THR A 125 -47.65 15.95 -7.43
C THR A 125 -47.83 15.61 -8.90
N ILE A 126 -46.99 14.74 -9.45
CA ILE A 126 -46.92 14.44 -10.88
C ILE A 126 -47.23 12.97 -11.16
N SER A 127 -48.08 12.69 -12.16
CA SER A 127 -48.35 11.32 -12.64
C SER A 127 -48.18 11.20 -14.15
N GLY A 128 -47.31 10.29 -14.59
CA GLY A 128 -47.17 9.95 -16.02
C GLY A 128 -48.24 9.00 -16.55
N GLU A 129 -48.87 8.19 -15.70
CA GLU A 129 -49.76 7.09 -16.11
C GLU A 129 -49.10 6.18 -17.20
N THR A 130 -49.76 5.87 -18.32
CA THR A 130 -49.27 4.86 -19.28
C THR A 130 -48.64 5.48 -20.51
N GLY A 131 -47.42 5.10 -20.85
CA GLY A 131 -46.75 5.54 -22.07
C GLY A 131 -45.25 5.70 -21.91
N ASN A 132 -44.58 6.40 -22.82
CA ASN A 132 -43.17 6.76 -22.67
C ASN A 132 -43.05 8.24 -22.31
N ASP A 133 -43.05 8.52 -21.01
CA ASP A 133 -43.23 9.87 -20.50
C ASP A 133 -41.92 10.58 -20.21
N ARG A 134 -41.98 11.91 -20.22
CA ARG A 134 -40.92 12.79 -19.71
C ARG A 134 -41.48 13.62 -18.58
N LEU A 135 -41.03 13.34 -17.37
CA LEU A 135 -41.48 14.00 -16.15
C LEU A 135 -40.33 14.82 -15.58
N ARG A 136 -40.58 16.10 -15.32
CA ARG A 136 -39.64 16.99 -14.66
C ARG A 136 -40.38 17.74 -13.56
N ALA A 137 -40.02 17.52 -12.31
CA ALA A 137 -40.78 18.10 -11.21
C ALA A 137 -40.40 19.56 -10.97
N GLY A 138 -39.13 19.88 -10.65
CA GLY A 138 -38.65 21.25 -10.69
C GLY A 138 -37.96 21.64 -9.40
N ALA A 139 -38.47 22.65 -8.70
CA ALA A 139 -37.94 23.10 -7.42
C ALA A 139 -39.03 22.96 -6.36
N GLY A 140 -38.75 22.26 -5.26
CA GLY A 140 -39.73 21.89 -4.25
C GLY A 140 -39.54 20.43 -3.84
N ASP A 141 -40.26 19.98 -2.82
CA ASP A 141 -40.24 18.57 -2.40
C ASP A 141 -41.34 17.82 -3.17
N ASP A 142 -40.99 17.17 -4.29
CA ASP A 142 -41.97 16.69 -5.26
C ASP A 142 -42.36 15.20 -5.08
N ALA A 143 -43.62 14.88 -5.39
CA ALA A 143 -44.15 13.51 -5.40
C ALA A 143 -44.49 13.06 -6.82
N ILE A 144 -43.73 12.12 -7.36
CA ILE A 144 -43.80 11.66 -8.75
C ILE A 144 -44.27 10.21 -8.79
N ALA A 145 -45.21 9.90 -9.68
CA ALA A 145 -45.66 8.54 -9.98
C ALA A 145 -45.48 8.22 -11.45
N VAL A 146 -44.86 7.08 -11.74
CA VAL A 146 -44.70 6.55 -13.10
C VAL A 146 -45.50 5.27 -13.27
N GLY A 147 -46.19 5.12 -14.41
CA GLY A 147 -46.77 3.85 -14.82
C GLY A 147 -45.89 3.10 -15.82
N THR A 148 -46.50 2.16 -16.55
CA THR A 148 -45.79 1.31 -17.52
C THR A 148 -45.14 2.09 -18.67
N GLY A 149 -44.09 1.54 -19.26
CA GLY A 149 -43.43 2.06 -20.47
C GLY A 149 -42.01 2.57 -20.20
N ARG A 150 -41.47 3.42 -21.08
CA ARG A 150 -40.09 3.93 -20.96
C ARG A 150 -40.07 5.39 -20.59
N ASN A 151 -39.80 5.67 -19.32
CA ASN A 151 -39.97 7.00 -18.75
C ASN A 151 -38.62 7.66 -18.44
N PHE A 152 -38.58 8.98 -18.56
CA PHE A 152 -37.48 9.82 -18.10
C PHE A 152 -37.99 10.69 -16.97
N VAL A 153 -37.38 10.59 -15.81
CA VAL A 153 -37.78 11.29 -14.58
C VAL A 153 -36.61 12.13 -14.07
N ASN A 154 -36.90 13.39 -13.76
CA ASN A 154 -36.01 14.28 -13.06
C ASN A 154 -36.82 14.94 -11.94
N GLY A 155 -36.46 14.73 -10.66
CA GLY A 155 -37.13 15.41 -9.55
C GLY A 155 -36.75 16.87 -9.58
N GLY A 156 -35.50 17.19 -9.31
CA GLY A 156 -34.97 18.52 -9.57
C GLY A 156 -34.19 19.04 -8.38
N ALA A 157 -34.71 20.04 -7.68
CA ALA A 157 -34.10 20.59 -6.48
C ALA A 157 -35.11 20.53 -5.32
N GLY A 158 -34.74 19.88 -4.22
CA GLY A 158 -35.62 19.61 -3.09
C GLY A 158 -35.50 18.14 -2.70
N GLU A 159 -36.38 17.67 -1.83
CA GLU A 159 -36.44 16.25 -1.44
C GLU A 159 -37.58 15.56 -2.20
N ASP A 160 -37.22 14.87 -3.27
CA ASP A 160 -38.13 14.31 -4.25
C ASP A 160 -38.37 12.82 -4.03
N ARG A 161 -39.58 12.39 -4.37
CA ARG A 161 -40.04 11.02 -4.20
C ARG A 161 -40.66 10.44 -5.46
N LEU A 162 -40.17 9.29 -5.91
CA LEU A 162 -40.72 8.54 -7.04
C LEU A 162 -41.43 7.27 -6.57
N THR A 163 -42.70 7.10 -6.96
CA THR A 163 -43.47 5.84 -6.82
C THR A 163 -43.51 5.08 -8.14
N VAL A 164 -43.22 3.78 -8.10
CA VAL A 164 -43.32 2.89 -9.27
C VAL A 164 -44.49 1.91 -9.18
N GLU A 165 -44.93 1.43 -10.34
CA GLU A 165 -45.94 0.37 -10.44
C GLU A 165 -45.34 -1.00 -10.10
N GLY A 166 -46.02 -1.78 -9.25
CA GLY A 166 -45.57 -3.11 -8.82
C GLY A 166 -44.83 -3.09 -7.49
N LEU A 167 -44.03 -4.12 -7.22
CA LEU A 167 -43.10 -4.15 -6.07
C LEU A 167 -41.71 -3.73 -6.54
N LEU A 168 -40.92 -3.06 -5.69
CA LEU A 168 -39.52 -2.73 -6.02
C LEU A 168 -38.70 -3.99 -6.36
N SER A 169 -39.04 -5.13 -5.76
CA SER A 169 -38.39 -6.42 -6.04
C SER A 169 -38.63 -6.97 -7.46
N ASP A 170 -39.54 -6.38 -8.23
CA ASP A 170 -39.77 -6.72 -9.64
C ASP A 170 -38.85 -5.94 -10.60
N TYR A 171 -38.05 -5.00 -10.07
CA TYR A 171 -37.12 -4.17 -10.85
C TYR A 171 -35.66 -4.62 -10.65
N VAL A 172 -34.84 -4.31 -11.66
CA VAL A 172 -33.39 -4.31 -11.63
C VAL A 172 -32.95 -2.85 -11.68
N PHE A 173 -32.07 -2.45 -10.76
CA PHE A 173 -31.53 -1.10 -10.69
C PHE A 173 -30.11 -1.11 -11.28
N THR A 174 -29.74 -0.07 -12.01
CA THR A 174 -28.41 0.10 -12.58
C THR A 174 -28.10 1.57 -12.64
N GLU A 175 -27.02 2.03 -12.03
CA GLU A 175 -26.61 3.42 -12.17
C GLU A 175 -25.71 3.62 -13.39
N ARG A 176 -25.88 4.77 -14.08
CA ARG A 176 -24.96 5.20 -15.13
C ARG A 176 -24.92 6.71 -15.26
N ASN A 177 -23.77 7.31 -14.97
CA ASN A 177 -23.52 8.75 -15.10
C ASN A 177 -24.48 9.61 -14.25
N GLY A 178 -24.68 9.28 -12.96
CA GLY A 178 -25.58 10.03 -12.07
C GLY A 178 -27.06 9.87 -12.43
N MET A 179 -27.43 8.76 -13.06
CA MET A 179 -28.81 8.40 -13.36
C MET A 179 -29.09 6.96 -12.94
N VAL A 180 -30.20 6.75 -12.23
CA VAL A 180 -30.70 5.44 -11.87
C VAL A 180 -31.54 4.89 -13.02
N ILE A 181 -31.15 3.73 -13.55
CA ILE A 181 -31.91 2.97 -14.55
C ILE A 181 -32.67 1.87 -13.82
N MET A 182 -34.00 1.99 -13.77
CA MET A 182 -34.88 0.96 -13.23
C MET A 182 -35.46 0.16 -14.39
N GLN A 183 -35.21 -1.14 -14.46
CA GLN A 183 -35.70 -2.03 -15.51
C GLN A 183 -36.56 -3.13 -14.89
N ALA A 184 -37.85 -3.18 -15.23
CA ALA A 184 -38.70 -4.30 -14.79
C ALA A 184 -38.15 -5.63 -15.34
N LYS A 185 -38.10 -6.65 -14.48
CA LYS A 185 -37.54 -7.99 -14.79
C LYS A 185 -38.28 -8.71 -15.91
N ASP A 186 -39.56 -8.40 -16.09
CA ASP A 186 -40.38 -8.92 -17.19
C ASP A 186 -40.27 -8.09 -18.49
N GLY A 187 -39.49 -7.00 -18.46
CA GLY A 187 -39.29 -6.09 -19.58
C GLY A 187 -40.46 -5.15 -19.86
N SER A 188 -41.45 -5.05 -18.96
CA SER A 188 -42.66 -4.24 -19.14
C SER A 188 -42.40 -2.72 -19.06
N SER A 189 -41.42 -2.30 -18.26
CA SER A 189 -41.09 -0.89 -18.07
C SER A 189 -39.58 -0.66 -17.91
N ARG A 190 -39.14 0.57 -18.24
CA ARG A 190 -37.79 1.05 -17.99
C ARG A 190 -37.83 2.53 -17.61
N HIS A 191 -37.27 2.92 -16.48
CA HIS A 191 -37.24 4.30 -16.02
C HIS A 191 -35.78 4.77 -15.95
N LEU A 192 -35.51 5.95 -16.50
CA LEU A 192 -34.25 6.68 -16.28
C LEU A 192 -34.57 7.82 -15.32
N VAL A 193 -34.00 7.75 -14.13
CA VAL A 193 -34.32 8.62 -12.99
C VAL A 193 -33.07 9.41 -12.61
N SER A 194 -33.25 10.68 -12.24
CA SER A 194 -32.18 11.59 -11.81
C SER A 194 -32.75 12.57 -10.79
N ASN A 195 -31.92 13.04 -9.85
CA ASN A 195 -32.33 13.98 -8.79
C ASN A 195 -33.62 13.53 -8.09
N VAL A 196 -33.62 12.33 -7.50
CA VAL A 196 -34.74 11.81 -6.71
C VAL A 196 -34.18 11.08 -5.50
N GLU A 197 -34.49 11.57 -4.31
CA GLU A 197 -33.91 11.13 -3.05
C GLU A 197 -34.57 9.86 -2.51
N THR A 198 -35.83 9.59 -2.88
CA THR A 198 -36.56 8.40 -2.43
C THR A 198 -37.32 7.72 -3.57
N ILE A 199 -37.09 6.42 -3.78
CA ILE A 199 -37.85 5.59 -4.70
C ILE A 199 -38.68 4.57 -3.90
N GLU A 200 -39.98 4.48 -4.15
CA GLU A 200 -40.89 3.57 -3.45
C GLU A 200 -41.81 2.74 -4.35
N ASP A 201 -42.36 1.66 -3.79
CA ASP A 201 -43.50 0.95 -4.38
C ASP A 201 -44.85 1.39 -3.81
N ALA A 202 -45.94 0.98 -4.48
CA ALA A 202 -47.31 1.24 -4.05
C ALA A 202 -47.69 0.63 -2.67
N SER A 203 -46.83 -0.21 -2.08
CA SER A 203 -47.01 -0.75 -0.72
C SER A 203 -46.32 0.10 0.35
N GLY A 204 -45.59 1.15 -0.04
CA GLY A 204 -44.86 2.04 0.85
C GLY A 204 -43.49 1.51 1.26
N ASN A 205 -42.95 0.50 0.56
CA ASN A 205 -41.54 0.13 0.72
C ASN A 205 -40.70 1.13 -0.06
N ALA A 206 -39.75 1.79 0.61
CA ALA A 206 -38.89 2.80 0.02
C ALA A 206 -37.43 2.34 0.01
N VAL A 207 -36.67 2.89 -0.93
CA VAL A 207 -35.22 2.87 -1.05
C VAL A 207 -34.81 4.34 -1.17
N THR A 208 -33.99 4.84 -0.25
CA THR A 208 -33.42 6.20 -0.35
C THR A 208 -32.19 6.20 -1.25
N ASP A 209 -31.73 7.35 -1.73
CA ASP A 209 -30.55 7.48 -2.61
C ASP A 209 -29.30 6.77 -2.01
N ALA A 210 -29.16 6.79 -0.68
CA ALA A 210 -28.14 6.03 0.07
C ALA A 210 -28.34 4.49 0.07
N GLU A 211 -29.58 4.01 -0.04
CA GLU A 211 -29.91 2.59 -0.19
C GLU A 211 -30.01 2.16 -1.67
N ALA A 212 -29.98 3.12 -2.61
CA ALA A 212 -30.04 2.90 -4.05
C ALA A 212 -28.65 2.74 -4.70
N THR A 213 -27.59 3.28 -4.07
CA THR A 213 -26.20 3.15 -4.53
C THR A 213 -25.45 2.00 -3.87
N GLY A 214 -25.63 1.74 -2.57
CA GLY A 214 -24.93 0.66 -1.87
C GLY A 214 -23.41 0.69 -2.05
N THR A 215 -22.84 1.86 -2.37
CA THR A 215 -21.40 2.02 -2.55
C THR A 215 -20.74 2.50 -1.27
N VAL A 216 -19.51 2.04 -1.03
CA VAL A 216 -18.68 2.42 0.11
C VAL A 216 -17.41 3.06 -0.43
N THR A 217 -17.15 4.32 -0.09
CA THR A 217 -15.86 4.96 -0.40
C THR A 217 -14.85 4.58 0.68
N LEU A 218 -13.74 3.96 0.27
CA LEU A 218 -12.56 3.72 1.09
C LEU A 218 -11.46 4.71 0.72
N GLN A 219 -10.82 5.29 1.72
CA GLN A 219 -9.46 5.80 1.60
C GLN A 219 -8.49 4.80 2.23
N LEU A 220 -7.59 4.26 1.43
CA LEU A 220 -6.47 3.48 1.91
C LEU A 220 -5.22 4.37 1.85
N LEU A 221 -4.70 4.74 3.02
CA LEU A 221 -3.36 5.26 3.13
C LEU A 221 -2.42 4.08 3.37
N HIS A 222 -1.27 4.07 2.72
CA HIS A 222 -0.35 2.97 2.85
C HIS A 222 1.10 3.39 2.75
N ALA A 223 1.96 2.47 3.17
CA ALA A 223 3.39 2.56 2.98
C ALA A 223 3.98 1.17 2.76
N SER A 224 5.10 1.18 2.07
CA SER A 224 5.98 0.03 1.91
C SER A 224 7.33 0.32 2.56
N ASP A 225 8.01 -0.73 3.04
CA ASP A 225 9.43 -0.70 3.38
C ASP A 225 9.83 0.49 4.28
N LEU A 226 9.09 0.72 5.37
CA LEU A 226 9.22 1.92 6.22
C LEU A 226 10.65 2.14 6.78
N GLU A 227 11.40 1.06 7.01
CA GLU A 227 12.85 0.92 7.21
C GLU A 227 13.64 2.15 7.73
N GLY A 228 13.92 2.15 9.04
CA GLY A 228 14.51 3.22 9.84
C GLY A 228 16.01 3.56 9.64
N ASN A 229 16.47 3.83 8.41
CA ASN A 229 17.74 4.53 8.19
C ASN A 229 17.78 5.90 8.93
N ALA A 230 18.96 6.50 9.14
CA ALA A 230 19.09 7.89 9.57
C ALA A 230 18.22 8.87 8.77
N ASP A 231 17.98 8.66 7.47
CA ASP A 231 17.11 9.51 6.67
C ASP A 231 15.63 9.42 7.09
N ALA A 232 15.18 8.27 7.62
CA ALA A 232 13.84 8.08 8.16
C ALA A 232 13.56 8.99 9.37
N VAL A 233 14.61 9.45 10.07
CA VAL A 233 14.49 10.41 11.19
C VAL A 233 13.85 11.72 10.73
N ASP A 234 14.19 12.17 9.52
CA ASP A 234 13.68 13.40 8.95
C ASP A 234 12.36 13.17 8.18
N ALA A 235 12.20 12.02 7.53
CA ALA A 235 11.02 11.69 6.74
C ALA A 235 9.81 11.26 7.60
N ALA A 236 9.99 10.50 8.69
CA ALA A 236 8.88 9.97 9.48
C ALA A 236 7.96 11.04 10.09
N PRO A 237 8.45 12.19 10.63
CA PRO A 237 7.58 13.27 11.10
C PRO A 237 6.75 13.89 9.98
N ASN A 238 7.31 13.98 8.78
CA ASN A 238 6.63 14.51 7.59
C ASN A 238 5.55 13.55 7.10
N PHE A 239 5.89 12.26 7.00
CA PHE A 239 4.96 11.17 6.71
C PHE A 239 3.78 11.19 7.68
N ALA A 240 4.06 11.22 9.00
CA ALA A 240 3.04 11.26 10.04
C ALA A 240 2.11 12.49 9.91
N THR A 241 2.68 13.64 9.54
CA THR A 241 1.92 14.88 9.30
C THR A 241 0.98 14.76 8.11
N ILE A 242 1.44 14.15 7.01
CA ILE A 242 0.62 13.91 5.81
C ILE A 242 -0.51 12.92 6.14
N VAL A 243 -0.21 11.79 6.80
CA VAL A 243 -1.21 10.81 7.20
C VAL A 243 -2.28 11.42 8.11
N ASP A 244 -1.88 12.16 9.14
CA ASP A 244 -2.81 12.82 10.07
C ASP A 244 -3.73 13.83 9.36
N TYR A 245 -3.20 14.57 8.39
CA TYR A 245 -4.00 15.48 7.57
C TYR A 245 -5.01 14.71 6.70
N LEU A 246 -4.54 13.71 5.95
CA LEU A 246 -5.35 12.96 4.98
C LEU A 246 -6.44 12.11 5.65
N ARG A 247 -6.18 11.56 6.85
CA ARG A 247 -7.19 10.88 7.68
C ARG A 247 -8.43 11.73 7.93
N GLY A 248 -8.28 13.06 7.98
CA GLY A 248 -9.39 13.98 8.15
C GLY A 248 -10.25 14.24 6.92
N GLU A 249 -9.84 13.77 5.73
CA GLU A 249 -10.53 14.06 4.46
C GLU A 249 -11.62 13.06 4.09
N VAL A 250 -11.45 11.78 4.43
CA VAL A 250 -12.39 10.69 4.11
C VAL A 250 -12.73 9.92 5.37
N GLU A 251 -14.03 9.77 5.65
CA GLU A 251 -14.51 9.17 6.90
C GLU A 251 -14.09 7.71 7.06
N THR A 252 -14.17 6.92 5.98
CA THR A 252 -13.72 5.52 5.98
C THR A 252 -12.26 5.46 5.54
N THR A 253 -11.33 5.60 6.48
CA THR A 253 -9.88 5.56 6.21
C THR A 253 -9.21 4.39 6.92
N LEU A 254 -8.41 3.62 6.19
CA LEU A 254 -7.47 2.64 6.74
C LEU A 254 -6.03 3.06 6.46
N VAL A 255 -5.11 2.70 7.34
CA VAL A 255 -3.67 2.94 7.21
C VAL A 255 -2.91 1.63 7.39
N LEU A 256 -2.36 1.10 6.30
CA LEU A 256 -1.72 -0.21 6.27
C LEU A 256 -0.24 -0.11 5.91
N SER A 257 0.55 -1.04 6.41
CA SER A 257 1.95 -1.21 5.99
C SER A 257 2.15 -2.56 5.30
N SER A 258 3.02 -2.60 4.30
CA SER A 258 3.43 -3.82 3.60
C SER A 258 4.55 -4.59 4.28
N GLY A 259 4.96 -4.24 5.51
CA GLY A 259 6.07 -4.90 6.21
C GLY A 259 7.42 -4.20 6.02
N ASP A 260 8.49 -4.80 6.55
CA ASP A 260 9.81 -4.17 6.72
C ASP A 260 9.66 -2.82 7.46
N ASN A 261 9.02 -2.92 8.62
CA ASN A 261 8.71 -1.78 9.48
C ASN A 261 9.92 -1.34 10.32
N TYR A 262 10.89 -2.23 10.50
CA TYR A 262 12.12 -1.97 11.21
C TYR A 262 13.24 -2.87 10.70
N ILE A 263 14.44 -2.31 10.62
CA ILE A 263 15.69 -3.02 10.35
C ILE A 263 16.74 -2.77 11.40
N PRO A 264 17.76 -3.64 11.45
CA PRO A 264 19.10 -3.25 11.83
C PRO A 264 19.53 -1.98 11.08
N SER A 265 19.63 -0.89 11.84
CA SER A 265 19.92 0.45 11.35
C SER A 265 20.55 1.28 12.47
N PRO A 266 21.23 2.40 12.16
CA PRO A 266 21.70 3.32 13.18
C PRO A 266 20.58 3.78 14.12
N PHE A 267 19.37 4.01 13.59
CA PHE A 267 18.21 4.42 14.38
C PHE A 267 17.77 3.35 15.39
N SER A 268 17.54 2.12 14.93
CA SER A 268 17.11 1.01 15.80
C SER A 268 18.21 0.63 16.80
N ASN A 269 19.48 0.63 16.37
CA ASN A 269 20.61 0.39 17.25
C ASN A 269 20.76 1.51 18.30
N ALA A 270 20.54 2.78 17.93
CA ALA A 270 20.54 3.91 18.84
C ALA A 270 19.45 3.79 19.92
N ALA A 271 18.24 3.35 19.54
CA ALA A 271 17.17 3.04 20.48
C ALA A 271 17.57 1.96 21.51
N GLY A 272 18.45 1.04 21.10
CA GLY A 272 19.06 0.00 21.92
C GLY A 272 20.34 0.37 22.66
N SER A 273 20.73 1.65 22.72
CA SER A 273 22.03 2.09 23.30
C SER A 273 22.34 1.46 24.67
N ALA A 274 23.59 1.02 24.87
CA ALA A 274 24.02 0.48 26.16
C ALA A 274 24.32 1.57 27.22
N SER A 275 24.33 2.85 26.85
CA SER A 275 24.60 3.95 27.78
C SER A 275 23.42 4.18 28.73
N PRO A 276 23.60 4.08 30.06
CA PRO A 276 22.53 4.31 31.02
C PRO A 276 21.95 5.73 30.97
N GLU A 277 22.77 6.74 30.65
CA GLU A 277 22.33 8.12 30.52
C GLU A 277 21.45 8.33 29.29
N ILE A 278 21.82 7.74 28.14
CA ILE A 278 21.04 7.81 26.89
C ILE A 278 19.73 7.03 27.06
N GLN A 279 19.80 5.81 27.60
CA GLN A 279 18.64 4.98 27.88
C GLN A 279 17.59 5.67 28.73
N ALA A 280 18.01 6.42 29.76
CA ALA A 280 17.10 7.18 30.60
C ALA A 280 16.40 8.34 29.85
N GLN A 281 17.06 8.94 28.87
CA GLN A 281 16.47 10.00 28.03
C GLN A 281 15.47 9.41 27.04
N LEU A 282 15.87 8.35 26.32
CA LEU A 282 15.04 7.66 25.35
C LEU A 282 13.78 7.06 26.00
N SER A 283 13.94 6.38 27.13
CA SER A 283 12.82 5.79 27.88
C SER A 283 11.82 6.85 28.39
N ALA A 284 12.30 8.06 28.71
CA ALA A 284 11.45 9.16 29.15
C ALA A 284 10.56 9.69 28.01
N ILE A 285 11.14 9.97 26.84
CA ILE A 285 10.36 10.45 25.69
C ILE A 285 9.40 9.37 25.19
N LEU A 286 9.84 8.11 25.17
CA LEU A 286 9.00 6.96 24.81
C LEU A 286 7.78 6.86 25.72
N THR A 287 7.98 6.99 27.05
CA THR A 287 6.88 6.97 28.03
C THR A 287 5.90 8.14 27.79
N ASP A 288 6.41 9.34 27.54
CA ASP A 288 5.58 10.53 27.35
C ASP A 288 4.73 10.41 26.08
N VAL A 289 5.33 10.01 24.96
CA VAL A 289 4.64 9.84 23.67
C VAL A 289 3.63 8.70 23.74
N MET A 290 4.02 7.51 24.23
CA MET A 290 3.08 6.38 24.31
C MET A 290 1.93 6.63 25.30
N SER A 291 2.14 7.44 26.34
CA SER A 291 1.04 7.89 27.20
C SER A 291 0.04 8.79 26.46
N ALA A 292 0.52 9.62 25.54
CA ALA A 292 -0.34 10.44 24.69
C ALA A 292 -1.11 9.57 23.68
N VAL A 293 -0.41 8.70 22.95
CA VAL A 293 -0.98 7.79 21.95
C VAL A 293 -2.08 6.91 22.54
N THR A 294 -1.83 6.28 23.69
CA THR A 294 -2.80 5.37 24.33
C THR A 294 -3.88 6.12 25.12
N GLY A 295 -3.70 7.40 25.41
CA GLY A 295 -4.53 8.16 26.35
C GLY A 295 -4.40 7.68 27.81
N GLU A 296 -3.44 6.79 28.12
CA GLU A 296 -3.18 6.27 29.45
C GLU A 296 -1.99 6.96 30.14
N THR A 297 -1.92 6.89 31.47
CA THR A 297 -0.72 7.34 32.20
C THR A 297 0.22 6.17 32.38
N LEU A 298 1.14 5.97 31.43
CA LEU A 298 2.14 4.92 31.47
C LEU A 298 3.33 5.32 32.36
N ALA A 299 4.08 4.34 32.84
CA ALA A 299 5.29 4.58 33.62
C ALA A 299 6.26 3.41 33.50
N GLY A 300 7.55 3.71 33.34
CA GLY A 300 8.60 2.70 33.31
C GLY A 300 8.68 1.95 31.98
N LEU A 301 8.34 2.60 30.87
CA LEU A 301 8.69 2.05 29.57
C LEU A 301 10.21 2.07 29.40
N GLU A 302 10.76 1.04 28.77
CA GLU A 302 12.19 0.91 28.51
C GLU A 302 12.45 1.01 27.00
N SER A 303 13.48 1.77 26.61
CA SER A 303 13.93 1.83 25.23
C SER A 303 14.74 0.58 24.88
N ALA A 304 14.53 0.04 23.68
CA ALA A 304 15.27 -1.08 23.13
C ALA A 304 15.26 -0.99 21.60
N LYS A 305 16.04 -1.85 20.94
CA LYS A 305 16.05 -1.96 19.47
C LYS A 305 14.63 -2.23 18.96
N GLY A 306 14.23 -1.56 17.88
CA GLY A 306 12.89 -1.68 17.27
C GLY A 306 11.74 -1.00 18.02
N ARG A 307 11.87 -0.70 19.33
CA ARG A 307 10.74 -0.12 20.09
C ARG A 307 10.37 1.31 19.64
N PHE A 308 11.34 2.09 19.17
CA PHE A 308 11.05 3.42 18.63
C PHE A 308 10.39 3.34 17.25
N ASP A 309 10.77 2.39 16.42
CA ASP A 309 10.14 2.10 15.12
C ASP A 309 8.66 1.78 15.32
N ILE A 310 8.36 0.85 16.25
CA ILE A 310 6.97 0.51 16.61
C ILE A 310 6.25 1.69 17.30
N ALA A 311 6.94 2.50 18.11
CA ALA A 311 6.34 3.68 18.72
C ALA A 311 5.95 4.75 17.68
N ILE A 312 6.75 4.93 16.62
CA ILE A 312 6.44 5.81 15.50
C ILE A 312 5.18 5.32 14.80
N MET A 313 5.12 4.03 14.47
CA MET A 313 3.92 3.45 13.83
C MET A 313 2.68 3.56 14.72
N ASN A 314 2.81 3.32 16.03
CA ASN A 314 1.73 3.50 16.99
C ASN A 314 1.26 4.96 17.04
N ALA A 315 2.16 5.93 16.96
CA ALA A 315 1.83 7.35 16.95
C ALA A 315 1.18 7.82 15.63
N ILE A 316 1.59 7.24 14.50
CA ILE A 316 0.91 7.42 13.20
C ILE A 316 -0.47 6.76 13.24
N GLY A 317 -0.59 5.64 13.95
CA GLY A 317 -1.82 4.90 14.19
C GLY A 317 -2.13 3.86 13.12
N PHE A 318 -1.14 3.16 12.58
CA PHE A 318 -1.36 2.06 11.62
C PHE A 318 -2.41 1.06 12.14
N ASP A 319 -3.25 0.54 11.23
CA ASP A 319 -4.34 -0.37 11.56
C ASP A 319 -3.95 -1.85 11.43
N ALA A 320 -2.99 -2.16 10.54
CA ALA A 320 -2.33 -3.45 10.43
C ALA A 320 -1.03 -3.34 9.62
N SER A 321 -0.14 -4.32 9.76
CA SER A 321 1.08 -4.43 8.95
C SER A 321 1.34 -5.86 8.52
N ALA A 322 1.85 -6.09 7.32
CA ALA A 322 2.39 -7.40 6.97
C ALA A 322 3.69 -7.69 7.76
N LEU A 323 4.03 -8.96 7.94
CA LEU A 323 5.40 -9.34 8.25
C LEU A 323 6.22 -9.36 6.97
N GLY A 324 7.23 -8.51 6.88
CA GLY A 324 8.28 -8.59 5.88
C GLY A 324 9.41 -9.53 6.32
N ASN A 325 10.48 -9.52 5.55
CA ASN A 325 11.67 -10.31 5.86
C ASN A 325 12.49 -9.68 6.96
N HIS A 326 12.65 -8.36 6.94
CA HIS A 326 13.56 -7.68 7.84
C HIS A 326 13.07 -7.66 9.30
N GLU A 327 11.79 -7.94 9.53
CA GLU A 327 11.27 -8.20 10.88
C GLU A 327 12.01 -9.32 11.63
N PHE A 328 12.64 -10.25 10.92
CA PHE A 328 13.36 -11.39 11.48
C PHE A 328 14.88 -11.20 11.56
N ASP A 329 15.43 -10.05 11.13
CA ASP A 329 16.89 -9.90 11.03
C ASP A 329 17.60 -9.88 12.39
N PHE A 330 16.93 -9.35 13.42
CA PHE A 330 17.41 -9.46 14.80
C PHE A 330 17.04 -10.78 15.49
N GLY A 331 16.39 -11.70 14.75
CA GLY A 331 15.87 -12.97 15.23
C GLY A 331 14.51 -12.87 15.91
N GLN A 332 13.87 -14.02 16.08
CA GLN A 332 12.50 -14.13 16.60
C GLN A 332 12.32 -13.50 17.99
N ALA A 333 13.34 -13.57 18.86
CA ALA A 333 13.25 -13.04 20.22
C ALA A 333 13.12 -11.51 20.24
N GLN A 334 13.79 -10.82 19.32
CA GLN A 334 13.69 -9.37 19.21
C GLN A 334 12.33 -8.96 18.62
N LEU A 335 11.83 -9.69 17.62
CA LEU A 335 10.48 -9.48 17.09
C LEU A 335 9.42 -9.67 18.18
N ALA A 336 9.54 -10.72 18.99
CA ALA A 336 8.64 -10.97 20.12
C ALA A 336 8.66 -9.83 21.15
N ASP A 337 9.83 -9.24 21.43
CA ASP A 337 9.99 -8.13 22.38
C ASP A 337 9.31 -6.83 21.93
N ILE A 338 9.28 -6.55 20.62
CA ILE A 338 8.68 -5.31 20.11
C ILE A 338 7.19 -5.45 19.77
N VAL A 339 6.75 -6.66 19.38
CA VAL A 339 5.34 -6.94 19.07
C VAL A 339 4.54 -7.11 20.36
N GLY A 340 5.03 -7.96 21.28
CA GLY A 340 4.33 -8.31 22.51
C GLY A 340 4.33 -7.19 23.55
N ALA A 341 3.20 -6.97 24.20
CA ALA A 341 3.11 -6.04 25.33
C ALA A 341 3.61 -6.68 26.63
N ASP A 342 4.31 -5.89 27.47
CA ASP A 342 4.71 -6.31 28.80
C ASP A 342 4.66 -5.16 29.84
N ALA A 343 5.33 -5.30 30.98
CA ALA A 343 5.32 -4.25 32.02
C ALA A 343 6.18 -3.02 31.68
N SER A 344 7.09 -3.15 30.72
CA SER A 344 8.07 -2.17 30.25
C SER A 344 7.82 -1.71 28.81
N TRP A 345 6.82 -2.27 28.14
CA TRP A 345 6.53 -2.00 26.74
C TRP A 345 5.04 -2.13 26.41
N THR A 346 4.55 -1.26 25.53
CA THR A 346 3.14 -1.28 25.08
C THR A 346 2.85 -2.36 24.06
N GLY A 347 3.87 -2.93 23.40
CA GLY A 347 3.70 -3.72 22.19
C GLY A 347 3.33 -2.86 20.98
N ALA A 348 3.10 -3.54 19.85
CA ALA A 348 2.43 -2.95 18.70
C ALA A 348 0.95 -2.73 19.02
N LEU A 349 0.40 -1.57 18.63
CA LEU A 349 -1.02 -1.26 18.79
C LEU A 349 -1.86 -1.66 17.57
N PHE A 350 -1.31 -2.56 16.75
CA PHE A 350 -1.88 -3.13 15.55
C PHE A 350 -1.45 -4.61 15.42
N PRO A 351 -2.18 -5.43 14.65
CA PRO A 351 -1.78 -6.79 14.33
C PRO A 351 -0.70 -6.82 13.24
N TYR A 352 0.25 -7.74 13.41
CA TYR A 352 1.14 -8.19 12.35
C TYR A 352 0.49 -9.34 11.58
N LEU A 353 0.57 -9.30 10.24
CA LEU A 353 -0.17 -10.21 9.39
C LEU A 353 0.74 -11.06 8.51
N SER A 354 0.55 -12.38 8.54
CA SER A 354 1.10 -13.29 7.52
C SER A 354 0.38 -14.64 7.51
N ALA A 355 -0.19 -14.98 6.36
CA ALA A 355 -0.97 -16.21 6.15
C ALA A 355 -0.10 -17.44 5.82
N ASN A 356 1.14 -17.23 5.38
CA ASN A 356 2.00 -18.28 4.86
C ASN A 356 3.24 -18.58 5.73
N LEU A 357 3.27 -18.05 6.95
CA LEU A 357 4.25 -18.44 7.96
C LEU A 357 3.73 -19.59 8.81
N GLU A 358 4.57 -20.61 8.99
CA GLU A 358 4.33 -21.72 9.91
C GLU A 358 5.21 -21.54 11.15
N PHE A 359 4.58 -21.54 12.32
CA PHE A 359 5.25 -21.36 13.61
C PHE A 359 5.29 -22.69 14.35
N GLU A 360 6.48 -23.15 14.73
CA GLU A 360 6.61 -24.35 15.55
C GLU A 360 6.20 -24.12 17.01
N ASP A 361 5.75 -25.18 17.70
CA ASP A 361 5.14 -25.12 19.04
C ASP A 361 6.03 -24.49 20.13
N GLU A 362 7.35 -24.56 19.98
CA GLU A 362 8.32 -24.02 20.95
C GLU A 362 8.88 -22.65 20.55
N SER A 363 8.45 -22.08 19.41
CA SER A 363 8.82 -20.73 18.98
C SER A 363 8.50 -19.69 20.04
N VAL A 364 9.42 -18.74 20.25
CA VAL A 364 9.18 -17.57 21.12
C VAL A 364 8.04 -16.66 20.63
N LEU A 365 7.64 -16.78 19.36
CA LEU A 365 6.52 -16.04 18.76
C LEU A 365 5.18 -16.78 18.92
N ALA A 366 5.19 -18.09 19.19
CA ALA A 366 3.97 -18.88 19.35
C ALA A 366 2.96 -18.30 20.38
N PRO A 367 3.37 -17.67 21.50
CA PRO A 367 2.44 -17.01 22.42
C PRO A 367 1.74 -15.77 21.87
N LEU A 368 2.25 -15.17 20.80
CA LEU A 368 1.70 -13.99 20.12
C LEU A 368 0.80 -14.36 18.94
N LEU A 369 0.79 -15.62 18.53
CA LEU A 369 0.04 -16.10 17.37
C LEU A 369 -1.45 -16.22 17.67
N ASP A 370 -2.27 -15.54 16.89
CA ASP A 370 -3.70 -15.76 16.75
C ASP A 370 -4.00 -16.49 15.43
N ALA A 371 -3.90 -17.82 15.47
CA ALA A 371 -4.01 -18.66 14.28
C ALA A 371 -5.42 -18.67 13.64
N ASP A 372 -6.45 -18.25 14.37
CA ASP A 372 -7.83 -18.17 13.86
C ASP A 372 -8.12 -16.82 13.19
N GLY A 373 -7.16 -15.87 13.21
CA GLY A 373 -7.31 -14.51 12.70
C GLY A 373 -7.93 -13.54 13.71
N VAL A 374 -7.71 -12.24 13.51
CA VAL A 374 -8.29 -11.20 14.37
C VAL A 374 -9.74 -10.92 13.93
N ALA A 375 -10.70 -11.22 14.80
CA ALA A 375 -12.12 -11.07 14.49
C ALA A 375 -12.58 -9.61 14.57
N ALA A 376 -13.71 -9.31 13.91
CA ALA A 376 -14.31 -7.98 13.93
C ALA A 376 -14.60 -7.48 15.36
N GLY A 377 -14.11 -6.28 15.67
CA GLY A 377 -14.24 -5.65 16.99
C GLY A 377 -13.23 -6.12 18.04
N GLU A 378 -12.30 -7.01 17.69
CA GLU A 378 -11.10 -7.30 18.48
C GLU A 378 -9.99 -6.31 18.10
N SER A 379 -9.13 -5.95 19.06
CA SER A 379 -8.13 -4.90 18.82
C SER A 379 -6.96 -5.36 17.96
N GLY A 380 -6.59 -6.64 18.00
CA GLY A 380 -5.40 -7.14 17.29
C GLY A 380 -4.05 -6.62 17.81
N ASN A 381 -4.02 -5.76 18.83
CA ASN A 381 -2.78 -5.22 19.39
C ASN A 381 -1.81 -6.32 19.84
N GLY A 382 -0.60 -6.29 19.29
CA GLY A 382 0.52 -7.13 19.72
C GLY A 382 0.36 -8.60 19.41
N VAL A 383 -0.47 -8.95 18.42
CA VAL A 383 -0.60 -10.32 17.91
C VAL A 383 -0.04 -10.45 16.50
N ILE A 384 0.32 -11.69 16.15
CA ILE A 384 0.62 -12.12 14.79
C ILE A 384 -0.55 -12.99 14.32
N ALA A 385 -1.10 -12.74 13.14
CA ALA A 385 -2.28 -13.44 12.63
C ALA A 385 -2.22 -13.65 11.11
N PRO A 386 -2.96 -14.60 10.52
CA PRO A 386 -3.05 -14.72 9.06
C PRO A 386 -3.82 -13.56 8.41
N TYR A 387 -4.83 -13.05 9.11
CA TYR A 387 -5.69 -11.95 8.67
C TYR A 387 -6.28 -11.18 9.86
N ALA A 388 -6.82 -9.99 9.59
CA ALA A 388 -7.63 -9.21 10.52
C ALA A 388 -8.89 -8.66 9.82
N ILE A 389 -10.02 -8.61 10.53
CA ILE A 389 -11.23 -7.91 10.07
C ILE A 389 -11.26 -6.53 10.72
N LEU A 390 -10.91 -5.50 9.95
CA LEU A 390 -10.91 -4.10 10.38
C LEU A 390 -12.30 -3.49 10.18
N GLU A 391 -12.77 -2.72 11.16
CA GLU A 391 -14.06 -2.02 11.10
C GLU A 391 -13.84 -0.51 11.07
N GLU A 392 -14.32 0.16 10.03
CA GLU A 392 -14.26 1.62 9.95
C GLU A 392 -15.58 2.17 9.40
N ASN A 393 -16.12 3.21 10.05
CA ASN A 393 -17.44 3.79 9.74
C ASN A 393 -18.59 2.77 9.60
N GLY A 394 -18.50 1.62 10.29
CA GLY A 394 -19.49 0.55 10.23
C GLY A 394 -19.36 -0.41 9.04
N GLU A 395 -18.31 -0.27 8.22
CA GLU A 395 -17.93 -1.17 7.14
C GLU A 395 -16.81 -2.10 7.58
N GLN A 396 -16.79 -3.33 7.05
CA GLN A 396 -15.81 -4.35 7.39
C GLN A 396 -14.87 -4.60 6.21
N PHE A 397 -13.57 -4.62 6.50
CA PHE A 397 -12.51 -4.90 5.53
C PHE A 397 -11.68 -6.09 6.02
N GLY A 398 -11.57 -7.12 5.19
CA GLY A 398 -10.69 -8.25 5.46
C GLY A 398 -9.28 -7.93 4.99
N VAL A 399 -8.33 -7.84 5.90
CA VAL A 399 -6.92 -7.60 5.57
C VAL A 399 -6.13 -8.87 5.81
N ILE A 400 -5.54 -9.43 4.76
CA ILE A 400 -4.73 -10.65 4.78
C ILE A 400 -3.26 -10.25 4.66
N GLY A 401 -2.37 -10.93 5.38
CA GLY A 401 -0.92 -10.74 5.24
C GLY A 401 -0.26 -11.83 4.40
N ALA A 402 0.83 -11.53 3.71
CA ALA A 402 1.72 -12.53 3.12
C ALA A 402 3.19 -12.09 3.19
N THR A 403 4.08 -13.03 3.50
CA THR A 403 5.53 -12.81 3.59
C THR A 403 6.24 -13.57 2.47
N THR A 404 7.41 -13.09 2.03
CA THR A 404 8.22 -13.77 1.01
C THR A 404 8.44 -15.24 1.33
N GLN A 405 8.34 -16.07 0.30
CA GLN A 405 8.57 -17.52 0.33
C GLN A 405 10.05 -17.89 0.50
N LEU A 406 10.94 -16.91 0.42
CA LEU A 406 12.38 -17.06 0.56
C LEU A 406 12.89 -16.64 1.94
N LEU A 407 11.99 -16.45 2.91
CA LEU A 407 12.28 -15.82 4.21
C LEU A 407 13.54 -16.37 4.90
N GLU A 408 13.69 -17.69 4.98
CA GLU A 408 14.82 -18.35 5.64
C GLU A 408 16.15 -18.16 4.89
N GLN A 409 16.09 -17.79 3.61
CA GLN A 409 17.27 -17.52 2.78
C GLN A 409 17.70 -16.06 2.92
N VAL A 410 16.75 -15.14 3.15
CA VAL A 410 16.97 -13.69 3.15
C VAL A 410 16.96 -13.05 4.53
N SER A 411 16.58 -13.78 5.59
CA SER A 411 16.57 -13.29 6.96
C SER A 411 16.92 -14.37 8.00
N SER A 412 17.01 -13.97 9.28
CA SER A 412 17.46 -14.77 10.41
C SER A 412 16.28 -15.38 11.19
N THR A 413 15.49 -16.22 10.55
CA THR A 413 14.29 -16.83 11.15
C THR A 413 14.55 -17.91 12.19
N PHE A 414 15.79 -18.38 12.35
CA PHE A 414 16.11 -19.54 13.17
C PHE A 414 15.94 -19.29 14.67
N GLY A 415 15.37 -20.27 15.37
CA GLY A 415 15.31 -20.30 16.83
C GLY A 415 16.64 -20.74 17.46
N ASP A 416 16.60 -21.35 18.64
CA ASP A 416 17.77 -22.04 19.20
C ASP A 416 18.25 -23.13 18.22
N PRO A 417 19.50 -23.07 17.71
CA PRO A 417 20.01 -24.02 16.72
C PRO A 417 20.08 -25.47 17.25
N ASP A 418 19.98 -25.67 18.57
CA ASP A 418 19.87 -26.99 19.20
C ASP A 418 18.40 -27.46 19.35
N ASN A 419 17.41 -26.66 18.91
CA ASN A 419 15.97 -26.92 19.03
C ASN A 419 15.16 -26.64 17.74
N ALA A 420 15.00 -27.64 16.90
CA ALA A 420 14.20 -27.55 15.66
C ALA A 420 12.68 -27.32 15.87
N ASN A 421 12.17 -27.28 17.11
CA ASN A 421 10.78 -26.91 17.40
C ASN A 421 10.61 -25.39 17.69
N ASP A 422 11.67 -24.61 17.54
CA ASP A 422 11.71 -23.16 17.81
C ASP A 422 11.75 -22.33 16.51
N ASP A 423 11.58 -22.94 15.35
CA ASP A 423 11.74 -22.28 14.04
C ASP A 423 10.44 -21.64 13.53
N VAL A 424 10.60 -20.62 12.67
CA VAL A 424 9.54 -20.06 11.82
C VAL A 424 9.95 -20.26 10.37
N VAL A 425 9.05 -20.84 9.59
CA VAL A 425 9.31 -21.18 8.18
C VAL A 425 8.26 -20.56 7.26
N ALA A 426 8.66 -20.17 6.06
CA ALA A 426 7.76 -19.66 5.05
C ALA A 426 7.37 -20.79 4.09
N ALA A 427 6.07 -20.96 3.87
CA ALA A 427 5.54 -22.01 3.02
C ALA A 427 4.99 -21.44 1.69
N PRO A 428 5.39 -22.01 0.53
CA PRO A 428 6.53 -22.93 0.32
C PRO A 428 7.87 -22.18 0.32
N GLY A 429 8.98 -22.85 0.66
CA GLY A 429 10.33 -22.26 0.76
C GLY A 429 11.03 -21.87 -0.57
N PHE A 430 10.25 -21.51 -1.60
CA PHE A 430 10.69 -20.99 -2.89
C PHE A 430 9.54 -20.24 -3.56
N ASP A 431 9.83 -19.29 -4.45
CA ASP A 431 8.80 -18.52 -5.17
C ASP A 431 7.93 -19.42 -6.05
N ASP A 432 6.68 -19.61 -5.62
CA ASP A 432 5.63 -20.39 -6.27
C ASP A 432 4.28 -19.76 -5.94
N MET A 433 3.81 -18.90 -6.85
CA MET A 433 2.58 -18.13 -6.66
C MET A 433 1.33 -19.01 -6.73
N GLU A 434 1.35 -20.14 -7.45
CA GLU A 434 0.22 -21.10 -7.45
C GLU A 434 0.08 -21.77 -6.07
N ALA A 435 1.20 -22.12 -5.44
CA ALA A 435 1.21 -22.70 -4.10
C ALA A 435 0.83 -21.66 -3.03
N LEU A 436 1.34 -20.43 -3.12
CA LEU A 436 0.96 -19.33 -2.22
C LEU A 436 -0.53 -18.99 -2.33
N ALA A 437 -1.07 -18.90 -3.55
CA ALA A 437 -2.49 -18.72 -3.78
C ALA A 437 -3.33 -19.85 -3.15
N ALA A 438 -2.83 -21.10 -3.16
CA ALA A 438 -3.51 -22.22 -2.52
C ALA A 438 -3.52 -22.14 -0.97
N VAL A 439 -2.60 -21.38 -0.37
CA VAL A 439 -2.59 -21.08 1.08
C VAL A 439 -3.58 -19.95 1.40
N ILE A 440 -3.62 -18.91 0.58
CA ILE A 440 -4.41 -17.69 0.84
C ILE A 440 -5.89 -17.85 0.47
N GLN A 441 -6.23 -18.50 -0.65
CA GLN A 441 -7.61 -18.60 -1.13
C GLN A 441 -8.61 -19.15 -0.09
N PRO A 442 -8.28 -20.18 0.72
CA PRO A 442 -9.17 -20.64 1.79
C PRO A 442 -9.54 -19.55 2.82
N ILE A 443 -8.64 -18.60 3.09
CA ILE A 443 -8.89 -17.47 4.01
C ILE A 443 -9.83 -16.45 3.34
N VAL A 444 -9.63 -16.18 2.04
CA VAL A 444 -10.54 -15.33 1.25
C VAL A 444 -11.96 -15.92 1.27
N ASP A 445 -12.09 -17.21 0.95
CA ASP A 445 -13.37 -17.94 0.99
C ASP A 445 -14.02 -17.90 2.39
N GLU A 446 -13.22 -17.94 3.45
CA GLU A 446 -13.69 -17.86 4.84
C GLU A 446 -14.20 -16.47 5.19
N LEU A 447 -13.49 -15.41 4.81
CA LEU A 447 -13.91 -14.02 5.01
C LEU A 447 -15.22 -13.72 4.27
N GLU A 448 -15.33 -14.14 3.01
CA GLU A 448 -16.56 -14.00 2.23
C GLU A 448 -17.74 -14.75 2.86
N ALA A 449 -17.49 -15.96 3.37
CA ALA A 449 -18.51 -16.75 4.07
C ALA A 449 -18.99 -16.09 5.38
N GLN A 450 -18.16 -15.24 5.99
CA GLN A 450 -18.50 -14.40 7.14
C GLN A 450 -19.25 -13.12 6.74
N GLY A 451 -19.32 -12.82 5.44
CA GLY A 451 -19.96 -11.61 4.89
C GLY A 451 -19.01 -10.43 4.71
N VAL A 452 -17.70 -10.65 4.88
CA VAL A 452 -16.66 -9.65 4.58
C VAL A 452 -16.32 -9.77 3.10
N ASN A 453 -16.70 -8.77 2.31
CA ASN A 453 -16.59 -8.79 0.85
C ASN A 453 -15.69 -7.70 0.27
N LYS A 454 -14.92 -7.00 1.12
CA LYS A 454 -13.90 -6.02 0.71
C LYS A 454 -12.59 -6.54 1.26
N ILE A 455 -11.74 -7.08 0.39
CA ILE A 455 -10.56 -7.84 0.82
C ILE A 455 -9.29 -7.19 0.28
N ILE A 456 -8.37 -6.92 1.20
CA ILE A 456 -7.07 -6.32 0.94
C ILE A 456 -6.00 -7.36 1.28
N LEU A 457 -5.07 -7.60 0.36
CA LEU A 457 -3.84 -8.35 0.65
C LEU A 457 -2.70 -7.34 0.85
N THR A 458 -2.13 -7.30 2.05
CA THR A 458 -0.86 -6.62 2.31
C THR A 458 0.26 -7.66 2.26
N SER A 459 1.22 -7.50 1.36
CA SER A 459 2.23 -8.53 1.09
C SER A 459 3.63 -7.98 0.96
N HIS A 460 4.60 -8.82 1.30
CA HIS A 460 6.02 -8.51 1.26
C HIS A 460 6.79 -9.56 0.47
N LEU A 461 6.63 -9.59 -0.86
CA LEU A 461 7.18 -10.66 -1.70
C LEU A 461 8.53 -10.33 -2.35
N GLN A 462 9.19 -9.23 -1.96
CA GLN A 462 10.52 -8.81 -2.44
C GLN A 462 10.58 -8.35 -3.92
N GLN A 463 9.56 -8.66 -4.74
CA GLN A 463 9.52 -8.30 -6.15
C GLN A 463 8.10 -7.99 -6.59
N PHE A 464 7.82 -6.74 -6.98
CA PHE A 464 6.51 -6.28 -7.45
C PHE A 464 5.87 -7.17 -8.53
N ALA A 465 6.68 -7.85 -9.36
CA ALA A 465 6.20 -8.78 -10.37
C ALA A 465 5.48 -10.02 -9.79
N LEU A 466 5.84 -10.46 -8.58
CA LEU A 466 5.23 -11.60 -7.91
C LEU A 466 3.82 -11.25 -7.42
N GLU A 467 3.59 -10.06 -6.86
CA GLU A 467 2.24 -9.59 -6.54
C GLU A 467 1.36 -9.47 -7.78
N ASN A 468 1.92 -9.00 -8.91
CA ASN A 468 1.20 -8.96 -10.18
C ASN A 468 0.78 -10.35 -10.67
N GLU A 469 1.64 -11.36 -10.48
CA GLU A 469 1.31 -12.75 -10.79
C GLU A 469 0.24 -13.30 -9.85
N LEU A 470 0.44 -13.15 -8.54
CA LEU A 470 -0.46 -13.63 -7.48
C LEU A 470 -1.87 -13.05 -7.63
N ALA A 471 -1.99 -11.77 -7.97
CA ALA A 471 -3.27 -11.11 -8.20
C ALA A 471 -4.14 -11.80 -9.27
N THR A 472 -3.53 -12.48 -10.25
CA THR A 472 -4.27 -13.20 -11.29
C THR A 472 -4.71 -14.61 -10.90
N LEU A 473 -4.24 -15.11 -9.75
CA LEU A 473 -4.46 -16.48 -9.27
C LEU A 473 -5.53 -16.59 -8.18
N LEU A 474 -5.70 -15.54 -7.38
CA LEU A 474 -6.73 -15.45 -6.34
C LEU A 474 -8.06 -14.95 -6.92
N ASP A 475 -9.18 -15.35 -6.32
CA ASP A 475 -10.55 -14.89 -6.64
C ASP A 475 -11.13 -14.21 -5.40
N GLY A 476 -11.55 -12.94 -5.51
CA GLY A 476 -12.16 -12.19 -4.40
C GLY A 476 -11.24 -11.27 -3.59
N VAL A 477 -9.98 -11.07 -3.99
CA VAL A 477 -9.11 -10.02 -3.41
C VAL A 477 -9.17 -8.77 -4.27
N ASP A 478 -9.50 -7.63 -3.67
CA ASP A 478 -9.74 -6.37 -4.38
C ASP A 478 -8.47 -5.52 -4.52
N ILE A 479 -7.67 -5.45 -3.45
CA ILE A 479 -6.51 -4.55 -3.36
C ILE A 479 -5.27 -5.33 -2.93
N TYR A 480 -4.15 -5.06 -3.60
CA TYR A 480 -2.82 -5.57 -3.24
C TYR A 480 -1.91 -4.40 -2.87
N LEU A 481 -1.41 -4.42 -1.65
CA LEU A 481 -0.35 -3.54 -1.17
C LEU A 481 0.97 -4.33 -1.20
N ALA A 482 1.81 -4.05 -2.19
CA ALA A 482 3.06 -4.77 -2.45
C ALA A 482 4.25 -4.11 -1.74
N GLY A 483 5.16 -4.93 -1.20
CA GLY A 483 6.33 -4.51 -0.43
C GLY A 483 7.58 -5.35 -0.71
N GLY A 484 8.74 -4.85 -0.27
CA GLY A 484 10.04 -5.53 -0.36
C GLY A 484 10.82 -5.24 -1.63
N SER A 485 10.26 -4.44 -2.53
CA SER A 485 10.87 -4.15 -3.83
C SER A 485 11.21 -2.67 -4.03
N ASP A 486 10.88 -1.81 -3.06
CA ASP A 486 11.08 -0.36 -3.14
C ASP A 486 10.47 0.27 -4.43
N THR A 487 9.40 -0.34 -4.95
CA THR A 487 8.84 0.02 -6.25
C THR A 487 7.93 1.24 -6.14
N ILE A 488 8.32 2.35 -6.77
CA ILE A 488 7.46 3.52 -6.90
C ILE A 488 6.40 3.28 -7.98
N VAL A 489 5.14 3.23 -7.55
CA VAL A 489 3.99 3.32 -8.45
C VAL A 489 3.42 4.73 -8.34
N ALA A 490 3.44 5.49 -9.43
CA ALA A 490 3.00 6.88 -9.49
C ALA A 490 2.66 7.28 -10.94
N ASP A 491 1.79 8.26 -11.13
CA ASP A 491 1.43 8.78 -12.45
C ASP A 491 1.94 10.20 -12.74
N GLU A 492 1.55 10.78 -13.88
CA GLU A 492 2.05 12.10 -14.31
C GLU A 492 1.52 13.29 -13.47
N THR A 493 0.55 13.03 -12.60
CA THR A 493 -0.01 14.03 -11.68
C THR A 493 0.70 14.04 -10.33
N ASP A 494 1.42 12.97 -10.01
CA ASP A 494 2.20 12.83 -8.78
C ASP A 494 3.53 13.58 -8.87
N ARG A 495 3.97 14.12 -7.73
CA ARG A 495 5.30 14.71 -7.59
C ARG A 495 6.22 13.71 -6.90
N LEU A 496 7.29 13.34 -7.58
CA LEU A 496 8.36 12.50 -7.02
C LEU A 496 9.50 13.34 -6.44
N ALA A 497 10.32 12.71 -5.60
CA ALA A 497 11.58 13.27 -5.13
C ALA A 497 12.59 13.39 -6.27
N ASP A 498 13.62 14.23 -6.05
CA ASP A 498 14.66 14.45 -7.06
C ASP A 498 15.49 13.18 -7.29
N GLY A 499 15.34 12.57 -8.47
CA GLY A 499 16.08 11.37 -8.86
C GLY A 499 15.21 10.13 -9.02
N ASP A 500 14.00 10.17 -8.48
CA ASP A 500 13.06 9.05 -8.51
C ASP A 500 12.33 8.94 -9.84
N GLU A 501 12.07 7.70 -10.25
CA GLU A 501 11.30 7.37 -11.45
C GLU A 501 10.19 6.36 -11.11
N ALA A 502 8.97 6.62 -11.60
CA ALA A 502 7.85 5.70 -11.43
C ALA A 502 8.01 4.46 -12.34
N ALA A 503 7.84 3.28 -11.77
CA ALA A 503 7.86 2.01 -12.50
C ALA A 503 6.55 1.75 -13.26
N ALA A 504 5.42 2.24 -12.74
CA ALA A 504 4.09 2.09 -13.32
C ALA A 504 3.13 3.19 -12.83
N ASN A 505 2.00 3.37 -13.53
CA ASN A 505 0.94 4.30 -13.12
C ASN A 505 0.21 3.81 -11.86
N TYR A 506 -0.24 4.75 -11.03
CA TYR A 506 -0.96 4.46 -9.80
C TYR A 506 -2.50 4.47 -9.97
N PRO A 507 -3.23 3.49 -9.39
CA PRO A 507 -2.76 2.13 -9.11
C PRO A 507 -2.63 1.32 -10.42
N VAL A 508 -1.92 0.20 -10.36
CA VAL A 508 -1.92 -0.77 -11.46
C VAL A 508 -3.24 -1.56 -11.42
N ILE A 509 -4.03 -1.49 -12.49
CA ILE A 509 -5.30 -2.21 -12.59
C ILE A 509 -5.13 -3.51 -13.38
N THR A 510 -5.56 -4.62 -12.78
CA THR A 510 -5.57 -5.97 -13.39
C THR A 510 -6.90 -6.69 -13.13
N ARG A 511 -6.93 -8.02 -13.36
CA ARG A 511 -8.08 -8.90 -13.17
C ARG A 511 -7.72 -10.08 -12.29
N ASP A 512 -8.58 -10.41 -11.34
CA ASP A 512 -8.49 -11.61 -10.53
C ASP A 512 -8.88 -12.89 -11.32
N ALA A 513 -8.79 -14.06 -10.69
CA ALA A 513 -9.18 -15.33 -11.30
C ALA A 513 -10.70 -15.42 -11.60
N GLY A 514 -11.53 -14.66 -10.88
CA GLY A 514 -12.97 -14.51 -11.09
C GLY A 514 -13.35 -13.57 -12.24
N GLY A 515 -12.41 -12.72 -12.66
CA GLY A 515 -12.57 -11.69 -13.68
C GLY A 515 -13.00 -10.31 -13.17
N ASN A 516 -12.96 -10.07 -11.86
CA ASN A 516 -13.18 -8.79 -11.19
C ASN A 516 -11.94 -7.89 -11.33
N ASP A 517 -12.13 -6.56 -11.28
CA ASP A 517 -11.01 -5.62 -11.38
C ASP A 517 -10.28 -5.52 -10.03
N VAL A 518 -8.94 -5.47 -10.07
CA VAL A 518 -8.05 -5.47 -8.89
C VAL A 518 -7.09 -4.29 -8.99
N ALA A 519 -6.82 -3.62 -7.86
CA ALA A 519 -5.83 -2.56 -7.77
C ALA A 519 -4.56 -3.03 -7.05
N ILE A 520 -3.40 -2.82 -7.66
CA ILE A 520 -2.08 -3.13 -7.09
C ILE A 520 -1.29 -1.83 -6.94
N MET A 521 -0.70 -1.63 -5.76
CA MET A 521 0.07 -0.44 -5.43
C MET A 521 1.29 -0.77 -4.58
N SER A 522 2.25 0.14 -4.59
CA SER A 522 3.47 0.10 -3.78
C SER A 522 4.03 1.53 -3.70
N THR A 523 4.88 1.78 -2.73
CA THR A 523 5.69 3.00 -2.63
C THR A 523 7.16 2.63 -2.44
N ASP A 524 8.05 3.61 -2.57
CA ASP A 524 9.41 3.47 -2.04
C ASP A 524 9.40 3.43 -0.50
N GLY A 525 10.51 2.97 0.07
CA GLY A 525 10.70 2.78 1.50
C GLY A 525 11.09 4.03 2.29
N GLN A 526 11.58 3.84 3.52
CA GLN A 526 12.17 4.87 4.38
C GLN A 526 11.24 6.06 4.70
N TYR A 527 9.93 5.81 4.79
CA TYR A 527 8.90 6.85 4.96
C TYR A 527 8.91 7.92 3.84
N SER A 528 9.50 7.65 2.68
CA SER A 528 9.70 8.64 1.61
C SER A 528 8.41 9.04 0.88
N TYR A 529 7.38 8.19 0.90
CA TYR A 529 6.06 8.45 0.32
C TYR A 529 4.93 7.95 1.21
N VAL A 530 3.82 8.69 1.25
CA VAL A 530 2.51 8.18 1.68
C VAL A 530 1.75 7.78 0.42
N GLY A 531 1.44 6.50 0.25
CA GLY A 531 0.53 6.05 -0.79
C GLY A 531 -0.92 6.36 -0.40
N ARG A 532 -1.72 6.83 -1.35
CA ARG A 532 -3.15 7.10 -1.12
C ARG A 532 -3.98 6.54 -2.25
N LEU A 533 -4.93 5.66 -1.93
CA LEU A 533 -5.99 5.23 -2.83
C LEU A 533 -7.34 5.69 -2.28
N VAL A 534 -8.10 6.45 -3.06
CA VAL A 534 -9.51 6.75 -2.78
C VAL A 534 -10.38 6.07 -3.83
N VAL A 535 -11.18 5.09 -3.43
CA VAL A 535 -11.95 4.23 -4.33
C VAL A 535 -13.30 3.87 -3.76
N GLU A 536 -14.30 3.67 -4.63
CA GLU A 536 -15.62 3.18 -4.27
C GLU A 536 -15.74 1.68 -4.50
N PHE A 537 -16.39 0.99 -3.57
CA PHE A 537 -16.82 -0.39 -3.68
C PHE A 537 -18.31 -0.44 -3.97
N ASP A 538 -18.78 -1.37 -4.79
CA ASP A 538 -20.21 -1.64 -4.96
C ASP A 538 -20.79 -2.47 -3.79
N ALA A 539 -22.11 -2.69 -3.81
CA ALA A 539 -22.79 -3.47 -2.77
C ALA A 539 -22.35 -4.95 -2.73
N GLY A 540 -21.76 -5.44 -3.82
CA GLY A 540 -21.14 -6.77 -3.91
C GLY A 540 -19.74 -6.81 -3.33
N GLY A 541 -19.13 -5.66 -3.03
CA GLY A 541 -17.76 -5.55 -2.56
C GLY A 541 -16.74 -5.44 -3.70
N ASN A 542 -17.16 -5.21 -4.94
CA ASN A 542 -16.24 -5.07 -6.07
C ASN A 542 -15.78 -3.62 -6.23
N LEU A 543 -14.52 -3.41 -6.63
CA LEU A 543 -14.00 -2.09 -6.97
C LEU A 543 -14.72 -1.44 -8.14
N ILE A 544 -15.01 -0.15 -8.02
CA ILE A 544 -15.46 0.72 -9.10
C ILE A 544 -14.24 1.51 -9.58
N VAL A 545 -13.45 0.94 -10.49
CA VAL A 545 -12.19 1.54 -10.96
C VAL A 545 -12.36 2.95 -11.51
N GLU A 546 -13.49 3.24 -12.17
CA GLU A 546 -13.77 4.57 -12.69
C GLU A 546 -14.03 5.65 -11.62
N SER A 547 -14.16 5.27 -10.34
CA SER A 547 -14.26 6.23 -9.24
C SER A 547 -12.90 6.79 -8.80
N ILE A 548 -11.79 6.17 -9.23
CA ILE A 548 -10.43 6.57 -8.83
C ILE A 548 -10.09 7.87 -9.57
N ASP A 549 -9.91 8.95 -8.81
CA ASP A 549 -9.43 10.23 -9.32
C ASP A 549 -7.90 10.28 -9.21
N GLU A 550 -7.22 10.30 -10.36
CA GLU A 550 -5.75 10.43 -10.47
C GLU A 550 -5.22 11.69 -9.78
N ALA A 551 -6.01 12.76 -9.66
CA ALA A 551 -5.59 13.97 -8.94
C ALA A 551 -5.65 13.84 -7.41
N VAL A 552 -6.23 12.75 -6.90
CA VAL A 552 -6.44 12.48 -5.47
C VAL A 552 -5.72 11.21 -5.02
N SER A 553 -5.68 10.18 -5.88
CA SER A 553 -5.03 8.90 -5.58
C SER A 553 -3.68 8.83 -6.24
N GLY A 554 -2.63 8.54 -5.48
CA GLY A 554 -1.25 8.59 -5.96
C GLY A 554 -0.22 8.47 -4.84
N ALA A 555 1.04 8.72 -5.17
CA ALA A 555 2.15 8.73 -4.23
C ALA A 555 2.49 10.15 -3.75
N TYR A 556 2.34 10.39 -2.45
CA TYR A 556 2.62 11.69 -1.83
C TYR A 556 4.00 11.68 -1.18
N VAL A 557 4.99 12.27 -1.86
CA VAL A 557 6.35 12.41 -1.33
C VAL A 557 6.38 13.20 -0.02
N THR A 558 7.24 12.78 0.92
CA THR A 558 7.29 13.28 2.30
C THR A 558 8.41 14.31 2.55
N ASP A 559 8.94 14.94 1.50
CA ASP A 559 9.82 16.09 1.64
C ASP A 559 9.07 17.35 2.15
N GLU A 560 9.80 18.42 2.47
CA GLU A 560 9.20 19.68 2.94
C GLU A 560 8.10 20.19 2.01
N GLN A 561 8.34 20.21 0.69
CA GLN A 561 7.36 20.73 -0.26
C GLN A 561 6.12 19.84 -0.32
N GLY A 562 6.26 18.52 -0.21
CA GLY A 562 5.16 17.56 -0.22
C GLY A 562 4.23 17.76 0.96
N VAL A 563 4.78 17.95 2.16
CA VAL A 563 3.99 18.28 3.36
C VAL A 563 3.24 19.60 3.17
N LEU A 564 3.88 20.63 2.59
CA LEU A 564 3.24 21.93 2.36
C LEU A 564 2.14 21.87 1.30
N ASP A 565 2.33 21.06 0.25
CA ASP A 565 1.35 20.87 -0.82
C ASP A 565 0.08 20.19 -0.30
N VAL A 566 0.23 19.19 0.58
CA VAL A 566 -0.91 18.49 1.23
C VAL A 566 -1.60 19.38 2.26
N THR A 567 -0.83 19.94 3.20
CA THR A 567 -1.40 20.62 4.37
C THR A 567 -1.84 22.07 4.09
N GLY A 568 -1.26 22.70 3.07
CA GLY A 568 -1.43 24.13 2.79
C GLY A 568 -0.78 25.05 3.82
N ALA A 569 0.08 24.52 4.71
CA ALA A 569 0.82 25.31 5.69
C ALA A 569 1.84 26.26 5.02
N ALA A 570 2.34 27.26 5.76
CA ALA A 570 3.33 28.19 5.21
C ALA A 570 4.79 27.71 5.41
N THR A 571 5.04 26.84 6.39
CA THR A 571 6.35 26.28 6.73
C THR A 571 6.19 24.88 7.30
N LEU A 572 7.23 24.04 7.18
CA LEU A 572 7.22 22.68 7.72
C LEU A 572 6.98 22.65 9.23
N GLU A 573 7.61 23.57 9.97
CA GLU A 573 7.43 23.70 11.43
C GLU A 573 5.96 23.96 11.81
N GLU A 574 5.26 24.80 11.04
CA GLU A 574 3.83 25.04 11.26
C GLU A 574 2.96 23.84 10.90
N ALA A 575 3.32 23.07 9.87
CA ALA A 575 2.62 21.85 9.48
C ALA A 575 2.73 20.78 10.57
N ILE A 576 3.95 20.46 10.99
CA ILE A 576 4.22 19.46 12.05
C ILE A 576 3.55 19.87 13.37
N ALA A 577 3.65 21.14 13.77
CA ALA A 577 3.00 21.62 14.99
C ALA A 577 1.46 21.63 14.92
N GLY A 578 0.91 21.59 13.70
CA GLY A 578 -0.52 21.45 13.44
C GLY A 578 -1.02 20.00 13.46
N SER A 579 -0.11 19.02 13.42
CA SER A 579 -0.40 17.59 13.45
C SER A 579 -0.05 16.97 14.80
N GLU A 580 -0.98 16.20 15.36
CA GLU A 580 -0.73 15.50 16.63
C GLU A 580 0.29 14.37 16.43
N ALA A 581 0.06 13.51 15.42
CA ALA A 581 0.98 12.43 15.07
C ALA A 581 2.36 12.98 14.65
N GLY A 582 2.39 14.00 13.79
CA GLY A 582 3.62 14.66 13.36
C GLY A 582 4.45 15.19 14.54
N THR A 583 3.81 15.85 15.51
CA THR A 583 4.51 16.34 16.71
C THR A 583 5.05 15.21 17.58
N GLN A 584 4.31 14.12 17.75
CA GLN A 584 4.72 12.96 18.54
C GLN A 584 5.91 12.24 17.90
N VAL A 585 5.83 11.96 16.59
CA VAL A 585 6.90 11.32 15.82
C VAL A 585 8.14 12.20 15.76
N HIS A 586 7.98 13.52 15.58
CA HIS A 586 9.10 14.46 15.65
C HIS A 586 9.84 14.41 17.00
N ALA A 587 9.11 14.27 18.10
CA ALA A 587 9.72 14.22 19.42
C ALA A 587 10.54 12.93 19.65
N LEU A 588 10.05 11.77 19.15
CA LEU A 588 10.77 10.50 19.19
C LEU A 588 12.07 10.58 18.37
N THR A 589 11.95 10.94 17.10
CA THR A 589 13.05 11.00 16.13
C THR A 589 14.12 12.00 16.53
N GLN A 590 13.73 13.22 16.92
CA GLN A 590 14.67 14.26 17.37
C GLN A 590 15.46 13.83 18.61
N THR A 591 14.83 13.12 19.56
CA THR A 591 15.54 12.68 20.77
C THR A 591 16.59 11.62 20.46
N ILE A 592 16.29 10.66 19.57
CA ILE A 592 17.30 9.68 19.12
C ILE A 592 18.43 10.39 18.39
N ASN A 593 18.10 11.32 17.48
CA ASN A 593 19.09 12.06 16.71
C ASN A 593 20.06 12.83 17.62
N ASP A 594 19.52 13.61 18.56
CA ASP A 594 20.30 14.44 19.48
C ASP A 594 21.13 13.61 20.48
N ALA A 595 20.61 12.46 20.91
CA ALA A 595 21.24 11.64 21.95
C ALA A 595 22.31 10.70 21.40
N VAL A 596 22.17 10.22 20.16
CA VAL A 596 23.02 9.16 19.60
C VAL A 596 23.57 9.53 18.23
N LEU A 597 22.72 9.76 17.22
CA LEU A 597 23.17 9.86 15.83
C LEU A 597 24.10 11.05 15.59
N VAL A 598 23.83 12.21 16.21
CA VAL A 598 24.74 13.36 16.16
C VAL A 598 26.08 13.05 16.82
N SER A 599 26.12 12.21 17.86
CA SER A 599 27.38 11.80 18.48
C SER A 599 28.16 10.85 17.58
N SER A 600 27.49 9.86 16.99
CA SER A 600 28.09 8.87 16.08
C SER A 600 28.61 9.52 14.80
N GLY A 601 27.85 10.45 14.21
CA GLY A 601 28.27 11.28 13.07
C GLY A 601 29.37 12.30 13.37
N GLN A 602 29.97 12.28 14.57
CA GLN A 602 31.12 13.08 14.95
C GLN A 602 32.33 12.23 15.39
N ASN A 603 32.18 10.90 15.37
CA ASN A 603 33.25 9.96 15.67
C ASN A 603 33.86 9.45 14.35
N PHE A 604 34.99 10.02 13.94
CA PHE A 604 35.59 9.78 12.63
C PHE A 604 36.74 8.77 12.66
N PHE A 605 36.75 7.88 11.66
CA PHE A 605 37.71 6.80 11.50
C PHE A 605 38.66 6.98 10.33
N ALA A 606 38.27 7.65 9.23
CA ALA A 606 39.13 7.82 8.07
C ALA A 606 38.84 9.06 7.22
N ASP A 607 39.82 9.45 6.40
CA ASP A 607 39.68 10.43 5.32
C ASP A 607 39.45 9.73 3.96
N LEU A 608 38.53 10.24 3.14
CA LEU A 608 38.22 9.80 1.78
C LEU A 608 38.63 10.82 0.73
N ALA A 609 39.12 10.33 -0.40
CA ALA A 609 39.35 11.11 -1.61
C ALA A 609 38.38 10.74 -2.76
N VAL A 610 37.55 9.72 -2.57
CA VAL A 610 36.62 9.15 -3.56
C VAL A 610 35.35 8.67 -2.86
N ASP A 611 34.24 8.57 -3.60
CA ASP A 611 33.02 7.90 -3.15
C ASP A 611 33.26 6.38 -3.01
N LEU A 612 32.60 5.74 -2.04
CA LEU A 612 32.60 4.30 -1.86
C LEU A 612 31.25 3.73 -2.33
N ASN A 613 31.28 2.95 -3.41
CA ASN A 613 30.09 2.41 -4.06
C ASN A 613 29.55 1.19 -3.31
N GLY A 614 28.41 1.39 -2.63
CA GLY A 614 27.63 0.37 -1.94
C GLY A 614 26.24 0.15 -2.55
N GLU A 615 26.00 0.61 -3.79
CA GLU A 615 24.69 0.54 -4.43
C GLU A 615 24.25 -0.91 -4.71
N ARG A 616 22.94 -1.16 -4.68
CA ARG A 616 22.39 -2.50 -4.96
C ARG A 616 22.59 -2.93 -6.41
N GLU A 617 22.24 -2.07 -7.38
CA GLU A 617 22.34 -2.36 -8.82
C GLU A 617 22.52 -1.09 -9.68
N PRO A 618 23.47 -1.09 -10.64
CA PRO A 618 24.66 -1.93 -10.65
C PRO A 618 25.54 -1.59 -9.43
N GLY A 619 26.06 -2.61 -8.73
CA GLY A 619 26.91 -2.40 -7.58
C GLY A 619 27.26 -3.68 -6.83
N VAL A 620 27.22 -3.66 -5.50
CA VAL A 620 27.77 -4.72 -4.64
C VAL A 620 27.12 -6.10 -4.85
N ARG A 621 25.92 -6.14 -5.45
CA ARG A 621 25.19 -7.39 -5.76
C ARG A 621 25.38 -7.89 -7.19
N THR A 622 26.17 -7.20 -8.01
CA THR A 622 26.27 -7.51 -9.45
C THR A 622 27.69 -7.48 -10.00
N GLU A 623 28.62 -6.77 -9.35
CA GLU A 623 30.00 -6.58 -9.81
C GLU A 623 30.99 -6.23 -8.68
N GLU A 624 32.26 -6.08 -9.01
CA GLU A 624 33.28 -5.61 -8.06
C GLU A 624 32.99 -4.15 -7.70
N THR A 625 33.04 -3.80 -6.41
CA THR A 625 33.04 -2.38 -6.01
C THR A 625 34.18 -2.06 -5.07
N ASN A 626 34.57 -0.78 -5.02
CA ASN A 626 35.60 -0.33 -4.10
C ASN A 626 35.21 -0.50 -2.61
N LEU A 627 33.93 -0.33 -2.24
CA LEU A 627 33.45 -0.58 -0.88
C LEU A 627 33.40 -2.09 -0.56
N GLY A 628 32.98 -2.91 -1.52
CA GLY A 628 32.99 -4.37 -1.40
C GLY A 628 34.41 -4.90 -1.14
N ASN A 629 35.38 -4.42 -1.92
CA ASN A 629 36.80 -4.71 -1.73
C ASN A 629 37.31 -4.25 -0.37
N LEU A 630 37.03 -3.00 0.02
CA LEU A 630 37.49 -2.41 1.28
C LEU A 630 36.98 -3.18 2.50
N THR A 631 35.70 -3.55 2.50
CA THR A 631 35.09 -4.30 3.62
C THR A 631 35.56 -5.75 3.66
N ALA A 632 35.79 -6.39 2.52
CA ALA A 632 36.38 -7.72 2.46
C ALA A 632 37.85 -7.72 2.95
N ASP A 633 38.62 -6.69 2.57
CA ASP A 633 40.01 -6.49 3.01
C ASP A 633 40.08 -6.25 4.53
N ALA A 634 39.14 -5.46 5.07
CA ALA A 634 39.00 -5.23 6.50
C ALA A 634 38.70 -6.52 7.27
N ASN A 635 37.73 -7.32 6.82
CA ASN A 635 37.40 -8.62 7.42
C ASN A 635 38.62 -9.55 7.42
N LEU A 636 39.38 -9.60 6.32
CA LEU A 636 40.57 -10.44 6.21
C LEU A 636 41.66 -10.01 7.20
N ALA A 637 41.99 -8.72 7.21
CA ALA A 637 43.02 -8.18 8.09
C ALA A 637 42.65 -8.36 9.58
N TYR A 638 41.39 -8.09 9.91
CA TYR A 638 40.87 -8.24 11.27
C TYR A 638 40.93 -9.71 11.73
N ALA A 639 40.46 -10.63 10.90
CA ALA A 639 40.50 -12.07 11.18
C ALA A 639 41.93 -12.58 11.43
N GLN A 640 42.91 -12.11 10.64
CA GLN A 640 44.32 -12.45 10.84
C GLN A 640 44.85 -11.94 12.18
N ASP A 641 44.51 -10.71 12.57
CA ASP A 641 44.99 -10.10 13.81
C ASP A 641 44.39 -10.79 15.05
N ILE A 642 43.07 -10.99 15.06
CA ILE A 642 42.36 -11.51 16.24
C ILE A 642 42.61 -13.00 16.48
N SER A 643 42.65 -13.81 15.41
CA SER A 643 42.82 -15.26 15.53
C SER A 643 44.30 -15.66 15.66
N GLY A 644 45.21 -14.86 15.10
CA GLY A 644 46.61 -15.24 14.91
C GLY A 644 46.81 -16.43 13.95
N GLU A 645 45.77 -16.78 13.17
CA GLU A 645 45.80 -17.82 12.14
C GLU A 645 46.20 -17.25 10.77
N ASP A 646 46.67 -18.12 9.88
CA ASP A 646 47.00 -17.77 8.48
C ASP A 646 45.71 -17.80 7.65
N VAL A 647 44.83 -16.83 7.89
CA VAL A 647 43.59 -16.64 7.14
C VAL A 647 43.93 -16.06 5.78
N LEU A 648 43.57 -16.76 4.70
CA LEU A 648 44.01 -16.42 3.34
C LEU A 648 42.95 -15.69 2.54
N VAL A 649 41.67 -15.96 2.80
CA VAL A 649 40.55 -15.51 1.97
C VAL A 649 39.48 -14.89 2.85
N SER A 650 38.87 -13.81 2.37
CA SER A 650 37.63 -13.26 2.88
C SER A 650 36.57 -13.35 1.79
N ILE A 651 35.38 -13.81 2.15
CA ILE A 651 34.19 -13.80 1.29
C ILE A 651 33.06 -13.19 2.09
N LYS A 652 32.34 -12.23 1.50
CA LYS A 652 31.08 -11.73 2.05
C LYS A 652 30.08 -11.52 0.91
N ASN A 653 28.80 -11.61 1.20
CA ASN A 653 27.74 -11.37 0.23
C ASN A 653 27.47 -9.86 0.07
N GLY A 654 27.12 -9.43 -1.13
CA GLY A 654 26.75 -8.04 -1.44
C GLY A 654 25.48 -7.61 -0.71
N GLY A 655 24.58 -8.55 -0.39
CA GLY A 655 23.37 -8.31 0.41
C GLY A 655 23.65 -7.74 1.81
N GLY A 656 24.84 -8.01 2.37
CA GLY A 656 25.29 -7.48 3.66
C GLY A 656 25.83 -6.05 3.61
N ILE A 657 26.01 -5.45 2.43
CA ILE A 657 26.38 -4.03 2.27
C ILE A 657 25.11 -3.27 1.86
N ARG A 658 24.70 -2.31 2.68
CA ARG A 658 23.35 -1.72 2.63
C ARG A 658 23.29 -0.29 2.12
N ALA A 659 24.40 0.43 2.19
CA ALA A 659 24.46 1.81 1.74
C ALA A 659 25.86 2.15 1.17
N PRO A 660 25.94 3.05 0.18
CA PRO A 660 27.20 3.69 -0.20
C PRO A 660 27.70 4.60 0.93
N ILE A 661 29.00 4.93 0.89
CA ILE A 661 29.56 6.02 1.70
C ILE A 661 29.97 7.14 0.73
N PRO A 662 29.17 8.21 0.61
CA PRO A 662 29.48 9.30 -0.30
C PRO A 662 30.71 10.07 0.17
N LEU A 663 31.42 10.72 -0.75
CA LEU A 663 32.60 11.51 -0.43
C LEU A 663 32.27 12.64 0.56
N GLY A 664 31.07 13.22 0.50
CA GLY A 664 30.57 14.17 1.50
C GLY A 664 31.58 15.27 1.86
N ASP A 665 31.92 15.36 3.15
CA ASP A 665 32.94 16.25 3.70
C ASP A 665 34.36 15.66 3.68
N GLY A 666 34.53 14.46 3.16
CA GLY A 666 35.77 13.71 3.04
C GLY A 666 36.06 12.84 4.25
N LEU A 667 35.13 12.65 5.18
CA LEU A 667 35.34 11.86 6.40
C LEU A 667 34.44 10.62 6.41
N VAL A 668 34.91 9.56 7.09
CA VAL A 668 34.10 8.40 7.43
C VAL A 668 33.90 8.37 8.94
N SER A 669 32.65 8.44 9.36
CA SER A 669 32.19 8.40 10.73
C SER A 669 31.62 7.05 11.14
N GLU A 670 31.38 6.88 12.44
CA GLU A 670 30.64 5.75 13.00
C GLU A 670 29.29 5.57 12.30
N LEU A 671 28.58 6.67 12.05
CA LEU A 671 27.27 6.64 11.42
C LEU A 671 27.33 6.07 9.99
N GLU A 672 28.30 6.50 9.17
CA GLU A 672 28.45 5.99 7.80
C GLU A 672 28.82 4.50 7.77
N ILE A 673 29.63 4.03 8.73
CA ILE A 673 29.94 2.60 8.89
C ILE A 673 28.69 1.81 9.29
N GLU A 674 27.92 2.33 10.26
CA GLU A 674 26.68 1.72 10.71
C GLU A 674 25.61 1.69 9.61
N GLN A 675 25.56 2.69 8.72
CA GLN A 675 24.67 2.68 7.56
C GLN A 675 25.12 1.67 6.50
N ALA A 676 26.41 1.66 6.14
CA ALA A 676 26.93 0.77 5.12
C ALA A 676 26.84 -0.71 5.52
N LEU A 677 27.04 -1.03 6.81
CA LEU A 677 27.06 -2.38 7.36
C LEU A 677 25.98 -2.57 8.45
N ALA A 678 24.74 -2.23 8.13
CA ALA A 678 23.65 -2.08 9.12
C ALA A 678 23.31 -3.33 9.94
N PHE A 679 23.54 -4.52 9.39
CA PHE A 679 23.38 -5.80 10.10
C PHE A 679 24.46 -6.07 11.13
N ASN A 680 25.63 -5.44 10.99
CA ASN A 680 26.79 -5.65 11.84
C ASN A 680 27.11 -7.14 12.05
N ASN A 681 27.14 -7.92 10.95
CA ASN A 681 27.30 -9.36 11.02
C ASN A 681 28.55 -9.75 11.82
N SER A 682 28.39 -10.78 12.65
CA SER A 682 29.53 -11.44 13.30
C SER A 682 30.39 -12.13 12.25
N LEU A 683 31.71 -12.18 12.47
CA LEU A 683 32.65 -12.88 11.60
C LEU A 683 32.86 -14.31 12.08
N SER A 684 32.97 -15.23 11.12
CA SER A 684 33.25 -16.64 11.35
C SER A 684 34.43 -17.08 10.50
N LEU A 685 35.31 -17.88 11.10
CA LEU A 685 36.37 -18.57 10.38
C LEU A 685 35.91 -19.97 9.99
N VAL A 686 36.16 -20.36 8.75
CA VAL A 686 35.87 -21.70 8.23
C VAL A 686 37.05 -22.20 7.38
N SER A 687 37.21 -23.51 7.31
CA SER A 687 38.22 -24.20 6.52
C SER A 687 37.56 -24.88 5.33
N ALA A 688 38.07 -24.66 4.13
CA ALA A 688 37.58 -25.30 2.91
C ALA A 688 38.73 -25.85 2.07
N THR A 689 38.49 -26.92 1.32
CA THR A 689 39.39 -27.34 0.25
C THR A 689 39.30 -26.37 -0.94
N ALA A 690 40.30 -26.41 -1.83
CA ALA A 690 40.27 -25.57 -3.04
C ALA A 690 39.04 -25.82 -3.93
N GLY A 691 38.51 -27.06 -3.96
CA GLY A 691 37.28 -27.36 -4.67
C GLY A 691 36.05 -26.76 -3.99
N GLU A 692 35.95 -26.89 -2.68
CA GLU A 692 34.85 -26.31 -1.91
C GLU A 692 34.85 -24.76 -1.96
N LEU A 693 36.03 -24.12 -1.98
CA LEU A 693 36.12 -22.68 -2.22
C LEU A 693 35.55 -22.30 -3.61
N VAL A 694 35.82 -23.09 -4.64
CA VAL A 694 35.21 -22.89 -5.96
C VAL A 694 33.70 -23.08 -5.88
N ASP A 695 33.21 -24.09 -5.17
CA ASP A 695 31.77 -24.32 -4.99
C ASP A 695 31.08 -23.13 -4.28
N LEU A 696 31.74 -22.51 -3.29
CA LEU A 696 31.24 -21.29 -2.63
C LEU A 696 31.18 -20.09 -3.59
N LEU A 697 32.20 -19.90 -4.43
CA LEU A 697 32.21 -18.83 -5.44
C LEU A 697 31.17 -19.08 -6.54
N GLU A 698 31.01 -20.32 -6.97
CA GLU A 698 29.98 -20.75 -7.93
C GLU A 698 28.58 -20.44 -7.42
N HIS A 699 28.32 -20.71 -6.13
CA HIS A 699 27.07 -20.34 -5.48
C HIS A 699 26.84 -18.83 -5.59
N GLY A 700 27.83 -18.02 -5.22
CA GLY A 700 27.72 -16.56 -5.24
C GLY A 700 27.30 -15.99 -6.61
N VAL A 701 27.83 -16.53 -7.71
CA VAL A 701 27.51 -16.07 -9.07
C VAL A 701 26.41 -16.88 -9.78
N ALA A 702 25.74 -17.82 -9.09
CA ALA A 702 24.75 -18.71 -9.69
C ALA A 702 23.48 -17.98 -10.15
N ALA A 703 23.06 -16.94 -9.43
CA ALA A 703 21.90 -16.15 -9.82
C ALA A 703 22.22 -15.10 -10.89
N SER A 704 23.49 -14.70 -11.08
CA SER A 704 23.83 -13.55 -11.91
C SER A 704 23.33 -13.68 -13.35
N ALA A 705 22.53 -12.71 -13.80
CA ALA A 705 21.99 -12.65 -15.15
C ALA A 705 22.30 -11.29 -15.78
N TYR A 706 22.64 -11.29 -17.06
CA TYR A 706 23.03 -10.09 -17.79
C TYR A 706 22.40 -10.08 -19.19
N ASP A 707 22.17 -8.88 -19.72
CA ASP A 707 21.71 -8.68 -21.09
C ASP A 707 22.84 -8.78 -22.14
N GLU A 708 22.52 -8.50 -23.40
CA GLU A 708 23.50 -8.58 -24.50
C GLU A 708 24.59 -7.51 -24.46
N ASP A 709 24.40 -6.45 -23.67
CA ASP A 709 25.34 -5.36 -23.47
C ASP A 709 26.15 -5.53 -22.16
N GLY A 710 25.89 -6.59 -21.39
CA GLY A 710 26.58 -6.91 -20.14
C GLY A 710 26.03 -6.15 -18.93
N ILE A 711 24.81 -5.61 -19.03
CA ILE A 711 24.12 -4.95 -17.92
C ILE A 711 23.40 -6.01 -17.07
N PRO A 712 23.50 -5.97 -15.73
CA PRO A 712 22.76 -6.89 -14.87
C PRO A 712 21.26 -6.81 -15.12
N THR A 713 20.58 -7.95 -15.01
CA THR A 713 19.11 -8.03 -15.07
C THR A 713 18.52 -8.58 -13.77
N ASN A 714 19.36 -8.78 -12.76
CA ASN A 714 18.99 -9.11 -11.40
C ASN A 714 20.12 -8.72 -10.44
N ALA A 715 19.75 -8.48 -9.18
CA ALA A 715 20.68 -8.07 -8.12
C ALA A 715 20.42 -8.86 -6.83
N GLN A 716 20.65 -10.17 -6.91
CA GLN A 716 20.47 -11.07 -5.77
C GLN A 716 21.57 -10.85 -4.72
N GLY A 717 21.19 -10.87 -3.44
CA GLY A 717 22.10 -10.60 -2.31
C GLY A 717 23.35 -11.48 -2.29
N GLN A 718 23.24 -12.71 -2.80
CA GLN A 718 24.27 -13.74 -2.74
C GLN A 718 25.58 -13.43 -3.48
N PHE A 719 25.63 -12.40 -4.35
CA PHE A 719 26.84 -12.09 -5.12
C PHE A 719 28.03 -11.79 -4.20
N PRO A 720 29.23 -12.37 -4.42
CA PRO A 720 30.31 -12.29 -3.46
C PRO A 720 31.21 -11.06 -3.68
N GLN A 721 31.55 -10.37 -2.59
CA GLN A 721 32.71 -9.48 -2.49
C GLN A 721 33.84 -10.24 -1.79
N VAL A 722 35.08 -10.07 -2.24
CA VAL A 722 36.19 -10.97 -1.84
C VAL A 722 37.48 -10.22 -1.51
N ALA A 723 38.34 -10.83 -0.70
CA ALA A 723 39.73 -10.40 -0.48
C ALA A 723 40.67 -11.60 -0.34
N GLY A 724 41.93 -11.44 -0.73
CA GLY A 724 42.92 -12.53 -0.76
C GLY A 724 42.66 -13.60 -1.82
N VAL A 725 41.63 -13.41 -2.65
CA VAL A 725 41.30 -14.24 -3.82
C VAL A 725 40.85 -13.34 -4.97
N ARG A 726 41.18 -13.76 -6.19
CA ARG A 726 40.69 -13.16 -7.44
C ARG A 726 40.07 -14.23 -8.30
N PHE A 727 38.96 -13.93 -8.96
CA PHE A 727 38.32 -14.90 -9.85
C PHE A 727 37.66 -14.25 -11.07
N SER A 728 37.44 -15.06 -12.10
CA SER A 728 36.63 -14.69 -13.27
C SER A 728 35.43 -15.63 -13.38
N PHE A 729 34.33 -15.14 -13.95
CA PHE A 729 33.15 -15.94 -14.21
C PHE A 729 32.48 -15.59 -15.54
N ASP A 730 31.79 -16.57 -16.13
CA ASP A 730 31.02 -16.43 -17.36
C ASP A 730 29.56 -16.84 -17.09
N PRO A 731 28.63 -15.86 -16.98
CA PRO A 731 27.22 -16.12 -16.70
C PRO A 731 26.50 -16.85 -17.85
N SER A 732 27.12 -16.99 -19.03
CA SER A 732 26.56 -17.80 -20.13
C SER A 732 26.72 -19.31 -19.92
N GLN A 733 27.56 -19.73 -18.97
CA GLN A 733 27.68 -21.13 -18.59
C GLN A 733 26.53 -21.61 -17.70
N PRO A 734 26.25 -22.92 -17.68
CA PRO A 734 25.33 -23.49 -16.69
C PRO A 734 25.78 -23.19 -15.26
N GLU A 735 24.80 -23.01 -14.35
CA GLU A 735 25.05 -22.92 -12.90
C GLU A 735 25.92 -24.07 -12.40
N GLY A 736 26.89 -23.75 -11.53
CA GLY A 736 27.91 -24.68 -11.03
C GLY A 736 29.08 -24.91 -11.99
N ALA A 737 29.16 -24.15 -13.08
CA ALA A 737 30.30 -24.13 -14.00
C ALA A 737 30.57 -22.71 -14.56
N ARG A 738 30.16 -21.68 -13.82
CA ARG A 738 30.29 -20.28 -14.22
C ARG A 738 31.66 -19.72 -13.88
N VAL A 739 32.30 -20.18 -12.81
CA VAL A 739 33.63 -19.72 -12.39
C VAL A 739 34.69 -20.34 -13.30
N MET A 740 35.52 -19.49 -13.91
CA MET A 740 36.50 -19.90 -14.91
C MET A 740 37.91 -19.97 -14.35
N ASP A 741 38.36 -18.91 -13.70
CA ASP A 741 39.68 -18.84 -13.08
C ASP A 741 39.57 -18.42 -11.63
N VAL A 742 40.40 -19.00 -10.77
CA VAL A 742 40.50 -18.63 -9.35
C VAL A 742 41.97 -18.62 -8.93
N VAL A 743 42.39 -17.54 -8.29
CA VAL A 743 43.74 -17.32 -7.79
C VAL A 743 43.67 -16.90 -6.34
N ILE A 744 44.34 -17.64 -5.45
CA ILE A 744 44.51 -17.23 -4.05
C ILE A 744 45.81 -16.46 -3.94
N GLU A 745 45.75 -15.26 -3.40
CA GLU A 745 46.88 -14.36 -3.27
C GLU A 745 47.79 -14.80 -2.11
N GLY A 746 49.10 -14.79 -2.32
CA GLY A 746 50.06 -15.05 -1.25
C GLY A 746 50.08 -16.47 -0.65
N ALA A 747 49.29 -17.42 -1.14
CA ALA A 747 49.13 -18.75 -0.54
C ALA A 747 50.31 -19.72 -0.79
N GLY A 748 51.25 -19.36 -1.66
CA GLY A 748 52.42 -20.16 -1.99
C GLY A 748 53.51 -20.14 -0.90
N ALA A 749 54.47 -21.07 -0.98
CA ALA A 749 55.48 -21.29 0.05
C ALA A 749 56.48 -20.12 0.24
N GLY A 750 56.45 -19.12 -0.65
CA GLY A 750 57.18 -17.86 -0.56
C GLY A 750 56.29 -16.62 -0.63
N GLY A 751 54.98 -16.74 -0.46
CA GLY A 751 54.02 -15.63 -0.60
C GLY A 751 53.65 -15.34 -2.06
N GLU A 752 53.84 -16.30 -2.97
CA GLU A 752 53.37 -16.22 -4.35
C GLU A 752 51.88 -16.57 -4.48
N ASP A 753 51.23 -15.96 -5.46
CA ASP A 753 49.85 -16.28 -5.84
C ASP A 753 49.75 -17.72 -6.38
N VAL A 754 48.64 -18.39 -6.05
CA VAL A 754 48.38 -19.77 -6.47
C VAL A 754 47.08 -19.84 -7.26
N GLN A 755 47.18 -20.12 -8.56
CA GLN A 755 46.02 -20.41 -9.41
C GLN A 755 45.45 -21.80 -9.07
N ILE A 756 44.26 -21.85 -8.50
CA ILE A 756 43.59 -23.09 -8.10
C ILE A 756 42.60 -23.59 -9.16
N LEU A 757 42.04 -22.69 -9.98
CA LEU A 757 41.14 -23.00 -11.09
C LEU A 757 41.63 -22.31 -12.36
N ASN A 758 41.59 -23.02 -13.49
CA ASN A 758 41.96 -22.51 -14.81
C ASN A 758 41.01 -23.07 -15.86
N ASP A 759 40.28 -22.20 -16.57
CA ASP A 759 39.28 -22.56 -17.59
C ASP A 759 38.28 -23.61 -17.07
N GLY A 760 37.77 -23.40 -15.86
CA GLY A 760 36.80 -24.27 -15.16
C GLY A 760 37.39 -25.58 -14.63
N VAL A 761 38.72 -25.74 -14.62
CA VAL A 761 39.39 -26.99 -14.19
C VAL A 761 40.36 -26.74 -13.03
N LEU A 762 40.21 -27.53 -11.94
CA LEU A 762 41.12 -27.48 -10.81
C LEU A 762 42.56 -27.78 -11.23
N THR A 763 43.51 -26.95 -10.80
CA THR A 763 44.92 -27.11 -11.12
C THR A 763 45.60 -28.13 -10.20
N ALA A 764 46.78 -28.60 -10.58
CA ALA A 764 47.60 -29.44 -9.70
C ALA A 764 48.09 -28.69 -8.44
N ALA A 765 48.11 -27.35 -8.47
CA ALA A 765 48.48 -26.54 -7.31
C ALA A 765 47.37 -26.53 -6.25
N ALA A 766 46.11 -26.55 -6.68
CA ALA A 766 44.93 -26.69 -5.81
C ALA A 766 45.03 -27.91 -4.88
N GLU A 767 45.44 -29.07 -5.43
CA GLU A 767 45.61 -30.31 -4.65
C GLU A 767 46.71 -30.22 -3.57
N SER A 768 47.60 -29.23 -3.67
CA SER A 768 48.79 -29.11 -2.80
C SER A 768 48.67 -28.07 -1.69
N LEU A 769 47.67 -27.19 -1.76
CA LEU A 769 47.43 -26.10 -0.79
C LEU A 769 46.94 -26.62 0.59
N GLY A 770 46.23 -27.75 0.61
CA GLY A 770 45.57 -28.22 1.84
C GLY A 770 44.28 -27.45 2.11
N ALA A 771 43.90 -27.33 3.39
CA ALA A 771 42.75 -26.55 3.80
C ALA A 771 43.08 -25.05 3.73
N ILE A 772 42.18 -24.28 3.12
CA ILE A 772 42.24 -22.84 3.00
C ILE A 772 41.40 -22.27 4.13
N ARG A 773 41.99 -21.41 4.95
CA ARG A 773 41.29 -20.73 6.03
C ARG A 773 40.63 -19.46 5.48
N ILE A 774 39.32 -19.38 5.65
CA ILE A 774 38.44 -18.34 5.12
C ILE A 774 37.80 -17.61 6.28
N VAL A 775 37.72 -16.29 6.22
CA VAL A 775 36.79 -15.49 7.02
C VAL A 775 35.54 -15.18 6.19
N THR A 776 34.37 -15.33 6.80
CA THR A 776 33.08 -15.00 6.19
C THR A 776 32.15 -14.42 7.24
N LEU A 777 30.99 -13.92 6.82
CA LEU A 777 29.93 -13.53 7.74
C LEU A 777 29.28 -14.77 8.38
N ASN A 778 28.93 -14.68 9.65
CA ASN A 778 28.23 -15.74 10.39
C ASN A 778 26.89 -16.08 9.74
N PHE A 779 26.17 -15.06 9.24
CA PHE A 779 24.96 -15.21 8.43
C PHE A 779 25.17 -16.23 7.29
N MET A 780 26.18 -16.01 6.45
CA MET A 780 26.52 -16.93 5.36
C MET A 780 27.00 -18.28 5.87
N ALA A 781 27.85 -18.31 6.90
CA ALA A 781 28.35 -19.56 7.49
C ALA A 781 27.23 -20.44 8.08
N SER A 782 26.07 -19.85 8.38
CA SER A 782 24.87 -20.51 8.89
C SER A 782 23.84 -20.81 7.79
N GLY A 783 24.15 -20.54 6.51
CA GLY A 783 23.29 -20.84 5.36
C GLY A 783 22.58 -19.63 4.74
N GLY A 784 22.82 -18.42 5.25
CA GLY A 784 22.29 -17.18 4.69
C GLY A 784 22.66 -16.99 3.22
N ASP A 785 21.74 -16.41 2.44
CA ASP A 785 21.81 -16.32 0.98
C ASP A 785 21.98 -17.70 0.28
N GLY A 786 21.66 -18.80 0.97
CA GLY A 786 21.78 -20.16 0.47
C GLY A 786 23.21 -20.71 0.37
N TYR A 787 24.21 -20.04 0.96
CA TYR A 787 25.61 -20.45 0.83
C TYR A 787 25.87 -21.84 1.46
N PRO A 788 26.55 -22.77 0.75
CA PRO A 788 26.66 -24.17 1.17
C PRO A 788 27.76 -24.45 2.21
N PHE A 789 27.97 -23.56 3.19
CA PHE A 789 29.02 -23.72 4.22
C PHE A 789 28.77 -24.93 5.14
N ASP A 790 27.53 -25.34 5.31
CA ASP A 790 27.12 -26.52 6.08
C ASP A 790 27.50 -27.85 5.39
N THR A 791 27.74 -27.81 4.06
CA THR A 791 28.12 -28.98 3.26
C THR A 791 29.63 -29.25 3.23
N LEU A 792 30.44 -28.34 3.78
CA LEU A 792 31.89 -28.46 3.83
C LEU A 792 32.33 -29.72 4.58
N SER A 793 33.37 -30.38 4.05
CA SER A 793 33.81 -31.69 4.53
C SER A 793 34.53 -31.67 5.89
N ASP A 794 35.22 -30.56 6.22
CA ASP A 794 35.88 -30.33 7.51
C ASP A 794 35.97 -28.81 7.81
N PRO A 795 34.83 -28.15 8.12
CA PRO A 795 34.75 -26.69 8.15
C PRO A 795 35.55 -26.03 9.28
N GLU A 796 35.94 -26.76 10.32
CA GLU A 796 36.62 -26.21 11.51
C GLU A 796 36.08 -24.82 11.94
N ARG A 797 34.74 -24.66 11.97
CA ARG A 797 34.08 -23.36 12.17
C ARG A 797 34.44 -22.77 13.54
N VAL A 798 34.87 -21.52 13.55
CA VAL A 798 35.14 -20.73 14.77
C VAL A 798 34.48 -19.37 14.61
N ASP A 799 33.47 -19.07 15.42
CA ASP A 799 32.86 -17.75 15.46
C ASP A 799 33.74 -16.80 16.29
N LEU A 800 33.97 -15.60 15.77
CA LEU A 800 34.89 -14.61 16.37
C LEU A 800 34.19 -13.64 17.35
N PHE A 801 32.86 -13.65 17.38
CA PHE A 801 32.06 -12.72 18.18
C PHE A 801 32.18 -12.98 19.70
N ASP A 802 32.30 -11.90 20.47
CA ASP A 802 32.25 -11.92 21.94
C ASP A 802 31.28 -10.83 22.46
N ASP A 803 30.13 -11.27 22.99
CA ASP A 803 29.05 -10.40 23.49
C ASP A 803 29.42 -9.66 24.78
N GLN A 804 30.49 -10.07 25.46
CA GLN A 804 30.96 -9.45 26.71
C GLN A 804 32.11 -8.46 26.50
N VAL A 805 32.67 -8.38 25.30
CA VAL A 805 33.86 -7.58 25.01
C VAL A 805 33.55 -6.56 23.91
N ILE A 806 33.47 -5.30 24.32
CA ILE A 806 33.60 -4.15 23.41
C ILE A 806 35.06 -4.06 22.98
N ALA A 807 35.32 -3.75 21.71
CA ALA A 807 36.68 -3.67 21.17
C ALA A 807 37.56 -2.69 21.96
N ASP A 808 38.77 -3.14 22.31
CA ASP A 808 39.77 -2.34 23.04
C ASP A 808 40.50 -1.31 22.13
N GLY A 809 40.08 -1.19 20.86
CA GLY A 809 40.67 -0.32 19.83
C GLY A 809 39.96 1.04 19.68
N LEU A 810 40.03 1.64 18.48
CA LEU A 810 39.42 2.93 18.16
C LEU A 810 37.89 2.81 17.95
N ALA A 811 37.39 1.64 17.55
CA ALA A 811 35.99 1.34 17.27
C ALA A 811 35.24 0.82 18.50
N GLN A 812 35.04 1.68 19.52
CA GLN A 812 34.44 1.26 20.80
C GLN A 812 32.89 1.21 20.82
N PHE A 813 32.24 1.32 19.66
CA PHE A 813 30.79 1.40 19.53
C PHE A 813 30.13 0.03 19.28
N THR A 814 30.93 -0.98 18.92
CA THR A 814 30.46 -2.35 18.61
C THR A 814 31.31 -3.40 19.35
N ASN A 815 30.82 -4.64 19.35
CA ASN A 815 31.49 -5.80 19.94
C ASN A 815 32.63 -6.31 19.03
N VAL A 816 33.61 -6.93 19.69
CA VAL A 816 34.70 -7.65 19.02
C VAL A 816 34.16 -8.77 18.12
N GLY A 817 34.77 -8.94 16.95
CA GLY A 817 34.42 -10.01 16.02
C GLY A 817 33.26 -9.68 15.09
N THR A 818 32.93 -8.40 14.92
CA THR A 818 31.87 -7.91 14.01
C THR A 818 32.45 -7.19 12.79
N GLU A 819 31.69 -7.11 11.70
CA GLU A 819 32.16 -6.44 10.48
C GLU A 819 32.29 -4.91 10.61
N GLN A 820 31.47 -4.25 11.43
CA GLN A 820 31.64 -2.82 11.70
C GLN A 820 32.93 -2.56 12.50
N ASP A 821 33.26 -3.42 13.46
CA ASP A 821 34.51 -3.33 14.22
C ASP A 821 35.70 -3.51 13.27
N ALA A 822 35.64 -4.56 12.43
CA ALA A 822 36.66 -4.85 11.44
C ALA A 822 36.90 -3.66 10.50
N LEU A 823 35.85 -3.07 9.93
CA LEU A 823 35.96 -1.93 9.04
C LEU A 823 36.51 -0.70 9.76
N ALA A 824 35.97 -0.34 10.92
CA ALA A 824 36.36 0.85 11.66
C ALA A 824 37.82 0.79 12.12
N GLU A 825 38.28 -0.35 12.65
CA GLU A 825 39.68 -0.55 13.02
C GLU A 825 40.60 -0.53 11.79
N TYR A 826 40.18 -1.16 10.69
CA TYR A 826 40.96 -1.18 9.44
C TYR A 826 41.10 0.23 8.85
N LEU A 827 40.02 0.98 8.80
CA LEU A 827 40.00 2.38 8.35
C LEU A 827 40.92 3.23 9.22
N ALA A 828 40.77 3.17 10.54
CA ALA A 828 41.58 3.98 11.43
C ALA A 828 43.08 3.62 11.41
N ALA A 829 43.41 2.35 11.18
CA ALA A 829 44.79 1.89 11.10
C ALA A 829 45.48 2.29 9.78
N ASN A 830 44.74 2.34 8.67
CA ASN A 830 45.32 2.49 7.33
C ASN A 830 45.04 3.86 6.69
N TYR A 831 43.96 4.53 7.06
CA TYR A 831 43.45 5.76 6.45
C TYR A 831 42.96 6.79 7.48
N GLY A 832 43.45 6.68 8.72
CA GLY A 832 42.99 7.47 9.86
C GLY A 832 43.06 8.99 9.64
N VAL A 833 42.10 9.71 10.23
CA VAL A 833 41.90 11.16 10.05
C VAL A 833 43.16 11.96 10.38
N ASP A 834 43.73 12.64 9.39
CA ASP A 834 44.88 13.52 9.56
C ASP A 834 44.94 14.69 8.54
N ASP A 835 46.07 15.39 8.45
CA ASP A 835 46.27 16.54 7.54
C ASP A 835 47.03 16.14 6.25
N ASP A 836 47.37 14.86 6.08
CA ASP A 836 48.18 14.31 4.98
C ASP A 836 47.29 13.57 3.96
N PRO A 837 46.94 14.20 2.82
CA PRO A 837 46.04 13.62 1.82
C PRO A 837 46.63 12.40 1.07
N THR A 838 47.83 11.96 1.45
CA THR A 838 48.40 10.70 0.96
C THR A 838 48.00 9.50 1.82
N ASN A 839 47.38 9.75 2.97
CA ASN A 839 46.80 8.76 3.86
C ASN A 839 45.31 8.51 3.56
N ASP A 840 44.66 9.35 2.75
CA ASP A 840 43.25 9.20 2.37
C ASP A 840 43.01 7.91 1.57
N PHE A 841 41.85 7.28 1.77
CA PHE A 841 41.40 6.24 0.86
C PHE A 841 41.07 6.84 -0.51
N ALA A 842 41.83 6.44 -1.54
CA ALA A 842 41.80 7.08 -2.87
C ALA A 842 41.57 6.09 -4.03
N ILE A 843 41.15 4.85 -3.73
CA ILE A 843 40.86 3.83 -4.75
C ILE A 843 39.44 4.06 -5.27
N ALA A 844 39.35 4.76 -6.41
CA ALA A 844 38.07 5.01 -7.07
C ALA A 844 37.43 3.72 -7.56
N ASP A 845 36.11 3.67 -7.51
CA ASP A 845 35.32 2.65 -8.16
C ASP A 845 35.55 2.67 -9.69
N THR A 846 35.53 1.50 -10.31
CA THR A 846 35.79 1.34 -11.75
C THR A 846 34.61 0.71 -12.45
N ALA A 847 34.41 1.04 -13.72
CA ALA A 847 33.42 0.32 -14.54
C ALA A 847 33.83 -1.15 -14.67
N ALA A 848 32.84 -2.05 -14.75
CA ALA A 848 33.01 -3.51 -14.78
C ALA A 848 34.05 -4.05 -15.79
N GLU A 849 34.26 -3.34 -16.90
CA GLU A 849 35.28 -3.70 -17.91
C GLU A 849 36.74 -3.58 -17.39
N PHE A 850 36.94 -2.89 -16.27
CA PHE A 850 38.23 -2.66 -15.61
C PHE A 850 38.40 -3.39 -14.29
N ASP A 851 37.43 -4.20 -13.89
CA ASP A 851 37.50 -5.01 -12.67
C ASP A 851 38.67 -5.99 -12.74
N THR A 852 39.25 -6.30 -11.57
CA THR A 852 40.49 -7.09 -11.49
C THR A 852 40.49 -8.15 -10.41
N ARG A 853 39.60 -8.03 -9.43
CA ARG A 853 39.38 -8.99 -8.36
C ARG A 853 38.22 -9.93 -8.70
N ILE A 854 37.14 -9.39 -9.29
CA ILE A 854 35.96 -10.15 -9.71
C ILE A 854 35.67 -9.80 -11.18
N VAL A 855 36.05 -10.68 -12.10
CA VAL A 855 35.99 -10.37 -13.54
C VAL A 855 34.81 -11.07 -14.20
N ASN A 856 33.83 -10.30 -14.69
CA ASN A 856 32.74 -10.82 -15.52
C ASN A 856 33.15 -10.92 -17.00
N LEU A 857 33.25 -12.14 -17.52
CA LEU A 857 33.65 -12.42 -18.89
C LEU A 857 32.56 -12.13 -19.94
N ALA A 858 31.32 -11.87 -19.52
CA ALA A 858 30.26 -11.40 -20.41
C ALA A 858 30.36 -9.90 -20.73
N VAL A 859 31.02 -9.09 -19.89
CA VAL A 859 31.15 -7.64 -20.07
C VAL A 859 32.07 -7.35 -21.27
N PRO A 860 31.60 -6.62 -22.30
CA PRO A 860 32.43 -6.33 -23.47
C PRO A 860 33.68 -5.52 -23.13
N GLY A 861 34.86 -6.12 -23.36
CA GLY A 861 36.13 -5.44 -23.13
C GLY A 861 36.77 -5.77 -21.79
N SER A 862 36.11 -6.57 -20.95
CA SER A 862 36.77 -7.18 -19.79
C SER A 862 37.99 -7.96 -20.24
N ILE A 863 39.10 -7.74 -19.54
CA ILE A 863 40.33 -8.45 -19.79
C ILE A 863 40.30 -9.65 -18.86
N ASP A 864 40.10 -10.84 -19.43
CA ASP A 864 40.33 -12.10 -18.74
C ASP A 864 41.63 -12.00 -17.92
N LEU A 865 41.65 -12.60 -16.74
CA LEU A 865 42.82 -12.65 -15.90
C LEU A 865 43.93 -13.34 -16.72
N ASP A 866 44.73 -12.56 -17.46
CA ASP A 866 45.79 -13.05 -18.34
C ASP A 866 46.95 -13.50 -17.43
N LEU A 867 46.73 -14.61 -16.71
CA LEU A 867 47.55 -15.19 -15.65
C LEU A 867 48.81 -15.87 -16.19
N ALA A 868 49.20 -15.57 -17.43
CA ALA A 868 50.43 -16.03 -18.05
C ALA A 868 51.52 -14.93 -18.00
N ALA A 869 52.10 -14.71 -16.82
CA ALA A 869 53.39 -14.04 -16.67
C ALA A 869 54.38 -14.88 -15.84
#